data_AF-Q0IMK3-F1
#
_entry.id   AF-Q0IMK3-F1
#
_cell.length_a   1.000
_cell.length_b   1.000
_cell.length_c   1.000
_cell.angle_alpha   90.00
_cell.angle_beta   90.00
_cell.angle_gamma   90.00
#
_symmetry.space_group_name_H-M   'P 1'
#
loop_
_entity.id
_entity.type
_entity.pdbx_description
1 polymer ?
#
loop_
_entity_poly.entity_id
_entity_poly.type
_entity_poly.pdbx_seq_one_letter_code
_entity_poly.pdbx_strand_id
1 'polypeptide(L)'
;MAISSSGAAVPLAGLLQSTPYPQTERGMEAVVCASHGAVGSLLWKLSALLSDEYNLLTGVKSNIMFLKAELESIDVFLKKMYEFEDPDEQSLFWMKEFRELSYDIEDIIDASMFSLGHESNRRPRGFKGFAGRCMDFLTNVKTRHWIAKKIHCLKCCVIEASNRRARYKVDGSVSKLSRTSLDPRLPAFYTETTRLVGIDGPRDKLIKMLVEGDDALVHQLKVVSIVGFGGLGKTTLANEVCRKLEGQFKYQAFVSVSQKPDIKKILRHILSQICWRECISDEAWDEQQLIHTIRQFLKDKRYFIVIDDIWSTSAWRTIKCAFPENNCSSRILTTTRIIAVAKYCCSPHHDNVYEIKPLGAIHSKSLFFKRTFGSEDKCPLHLKEVSNAILRKCGGLPLGIITVASLLANKASTKEEWESIHNSIGSALEKDTDMEEMKRILLLSYDDLPYHLKTCLLYLSIIPEDYEIKRDRLIRRWIAEGFIPTEGVHDMEEVGECYFNDLINRSMILPVNIQYDGRADACRVHDMILDLIISISVKENFVTLHGDQNYKIVQQNKVRRLSLNYHAREDIMIPSSMIVSHVRSLTIFGYAEHMPALSKLQFMRVLDVENKMVLDHSFLKHIHRLSQLKYLRLNVRRITALPEQLGELQNLQTLDLRWTQIKKLPSSIVRLQKLVCLRVNSLELPEGIGNLQALQELSEIEINHNTSVYSLQELGNLKKLRILGLNWSISDSNCDIKIYADNLVTSLCKLGMFNLRSIQIQGYHIISLDFLLDSWFPPPHLLQKFEMSISYFFPRIPKWIESLEYLSYLDIYINPVDEETFQILAGLPSLIFLWISSRAATPKKGLIISYNGFQCLRELYFTCWESKTGMMFEAGAMPKLEKLRVPYNACDICSLNGGMDFGIQHLCSLKHLHVEIICRGAKLQEVEALENAIKSAAGLLSDELTFEVSRWDEEEIIDMDQELAEDDFDTIN
;
A
#
# COMPACT_ATOMS: atom_id res chain seq x y z
N MET A 1 -39.30 -68.94 29.50
CA MET A 1 -40.66 -68.98 28.95
C MET A 1 -40.97 -67.57 28.45
N ALA A 2 -40.61 -67.24 27.21
CA ALA A 2 -41.34 -67.54 25.98
C ALA A 2 -42.55 -66.61 25.76
N ILE A 3 -42.47 -65.85 24.64
CA ILE A 3 -43.59 -65.39 23.79
C ILE A 3 -44.28 -64.13 24.36
N SER A 4 -44.47 -63.00 23.65
CA SER A 4 -44.38 -62.67 22.22
C SER A 4 -44.50 -61.16 21.96
N SER A 5 -43.88 -60.73 20.84
CA SER A 5 -44.37 -59.79 19.81
C SER A 5 -44.80 -58.38 20.23
N SER A 6 -44.49 -57.27 19.55
CA SER A 6 -43.96 -56.93 18.21
C SER A 6 -44.26 -55.43 18.11
N GLY A 7 -43.54 -54.53 17.48
CA GLY A 7 -42.36 -54.58 16.64
C GLY A 7 -42.13 -53.15 16.13
N ALA A 8 -40.87 -52.79 15.91
CA ALA A 8 -40.42 -51.81 14.94
C ALA A 8 -38.90 -51.94 14.87
N ALA A 9 -38.44 -52.69 13.88
CA ALA A 9 -37.04 -52.97 13.64
C ALA A 9 -36.36 -51.76 12.98
N VAL A 10 -35.15 -51.48 13.47
CA VAL A 10 -34.09 -50.78 12.75
C VAL A 10 -33.83 -51.46 11.41
N PRO A 11 -33.52 -50.68 10.36
CA PRO A 11 -32.53 -51.13 9.40
C PRO A 11 -31.40 -50.11 9.23
N LEU A 12 -30.19 -50.64 9.31
CA LEU A 12 -29.03 -50.15 8.58
C LEU A 12 -29.38 -49.94 7.09
N ALA A 13 -28.67 -48.99 6.47
CA ALA A 13 -28.60 -48.66 5.04
C ALA A 13 -29.42 -47.44 4.60
N GLY A 14 -28.67 -46.36 4.35
CA GLY A 14 -29.14 -45.10 3.78
C GLY A 14 -27.96 -44.19 3.50
N LEU A 15 -26.99 -44.70 2.72
CA LEU A 15 -26.01 -43.90 1.99
C LEU A 15 -26.77 -42.87 1.14
N LEU A 16 -27.03 -41.68 1.68
CA LEU A 16 -27.23 -40.51 0.85
C LEU A 16 -25.85 -40.01 0.47
N GLN A 17 -25.35 -40.62 -0.61
CA GLN A 17 -24.44 -39.98 -1.54
C GLN A 17 -25.00 -38.58 -1.82
N SER A 18 -24.44 -37.56 -1.16
CA SER A 18 -24.36 -36.24 -1.79
C SER A 18 -23.41 -36.44 -2.97
N THR A 19 -24.00 -36.79 -4.11
CA THR A 19 -23.33 -36.77 -5.41
C THR A 19 -22.46 -35.53 -5.49
N PRO A 20 -21.14 -35.63 -5.69
CA PRO A 20 -20.37 -34.50 -6.15
C PRO A 20 -20.84 -34.27 -7.59
N TYR A 21 -21.77 -33.35 -7.79
CA TYR A 21 -21.99 -32.83 -9.14
C TYR A 21 -20.71 -32.09 -9.55
N PRO A 22 -20.21 -32.36 -10.77
CA PRO A 22 -18.93 -31.85 -11.22
C PRO A 22 -19.05 -30.34 -11.44
N GLN A 23 -18.37 -29.56 -10.61
CA GLN A 23 -17.96 -28.21 -10.98
C GLN A 23 -16.61 -28.31 -11.72
N THR A 24 -16.66 -28.95 -12.88
CA THR A 24 -15.80 -28.62 -14.03
C THR A 24 -16.20 -27.20 -14.47
N GLU A 25 -15.36 -26.25 -14.86
CA GLU A 25 -13.97 -26.16 -15.36
C GLU A 25 -13.56 -24.67 -15.19
N ARG A 26 -12.28 -24.33 -15.39
CA ARG A 26 -11.62 -22.99 -15.40
C ARG A 26 -10.72 -22.58 -14.24
N GLY A 27 -10.65 -23.33 -13.14
CA GLY A 27 -9.55 -23.15 -12.17
C GLY A 27 -8.22 -23.76 -12.64
N MET A 28 -7.95 -23.75 -13.95
CA MET A 28 -6.97 -24.60 -14.65
C MET A 28 -5.79 -23.80 -15.23
N GLU A 29 -6.00 -22.52 -15.55
CA GLU A 29 -4.96 -21.62 -16.02
C GLU A 29 -4.01 -21.13 -14.92
N ALA A 30 -4.47 -21.09 -13.67
CA ALA A 30 -3.66 -20.66 -12.54
C ALA A 30 -2.47 -21.59 -12.26
N VAL A 31 -2.64 -22.90 -12.48
CA VAL A 31 -1.55 -23.88 -12.41
C VAL A 31 -0.42 -23.48 -13.35
N VAL A 32 -0.79 -23.18 -14.60
CA VAL A 32 0.13 -22.82 -15.68
C VAL A 32 0.97 -21.61 -15.31
N CYS A 33 0.36 -20.60 -14.69
CA CYS A 33 1.01 -19.32 -14.40
C CYS A 33 2.04 -19.43 -13.27
N ALA A 34 1.69 -20.10 -12.17
CA ALA A 34 2.61 -20.36 -11.08
C ALA A 34 3.77 -21.28 -11.52
N SER A 35 3.51 -22.23 -12.42
CA SER A 35 4.53 -23.11 -13.02
C SER A 35 5.45 -22.34 -13.97
N HIS A 36 4.91 -21.47 -14.83
CA HIS A 36 5.70 -20.67 -15.76
C HIS A 36 6.60 -19.65 -15.04
N GLY A 37 6.08 -18.95 -14.02
CA GLY A 37 6.88 -18.02 -13.22
C GLY A 37 8.05 -18.73 -12.50
N ALA A 38 7.83 -19.94 -12.00
CA ALA A 38 8.86 -20.76 -11.38
C ALA A 38 9.95 -21.18 -12.37
N VAL A 39 9.55 -21.68 -13.55
CA VAL A 39 10.46 -22.16 -14.60
C VAL A 39 11.26 -21.01 -15.22
N GLY A 40 10.61 -19.87 -15.50
CA GLY A 40 11.28 -18.69 -16.06
C GLY A 40 12.37 -18.13 -15.15
N SER A 41 12.11 -18.02 -13.85
CA SER A 41 13.12 -17.64 -12.84
C SER A 41 14.30 -18.63 -12.80
N LEU A 42 14.03 -19.91 -12.99
CA LEU A 42 15.09 -20.92 -12.94
C LEU A 42 15.96 -20.93 -14.20
N LEU A 43 15.35 -20.74 -15.38
CA LEU A 43 16.04 -20.72 -16.66
C LEU A 43 17.09 -19.61 -16.77
N TRP A 44 16.81 -18.43 -16.21
CA TRP A 44 17.80 -17.36 -16.18
C TRP A 44 18.98 -17.72 -15.27
N LYS A 45 18.72 -18.30 -14.09
CA LYS A 45 19.80 -18.69 -13.14
C LYS A 45 20.72 -19.73 -13.76
N LEU A 46 20.14 -20.70 -14.46
CA LEU A 46 20.90 -21.72 -15.18
C LEU A 46 21.72 -21.10 -16.32
N SER A 47 21.17 -20.10 -17.02
CA SER A 47 21.89 -19.36 -18.07
C SER A 47 23.06 -18.57 -17.51
N ALA A 48 22.87 -17.89 -16.37
CA ALA A 48 23.92 -17.17 -15.68
C ALA A 48 25.04 -18.11 -15.18
N LEU A 49 24.69 -19.30 -14.68
CA LEU A 49 25.66 -20.32 -14.25
C LEU A 49 26.48 -20.90 -15.41
N LEU A 50 25.94 -20.88 -16.63
CA LEU A 50 26.63 -21.39 -17.82
C LEU A 50 27.55 -20.35 -18.48
N SER A 51 27.57 -19.11 -17.97
CA SER A 51 28.48 -18.06 -18.43
C SER A 51 29.94 -18.41 -18.09
N ASP A 52 30.88 -17.82 -18.83
CA ASP A 52 32.32 -18.07 -18.66
C ASP A 52 32.88 -17.60 -17.30
N GLU A 53 32.08 -16.88 -16.51
CA GLU A 53 32.45 -16.39 -15.18
C GLU A 53 32.56 -17.51 -14.12
N TYR A 54 31.90 -18.65 -14.33
CA TYR A 54 31.72 -19.66 -13.28
C TYR A 54 32.63 -20.91 -13.35
N ASN A 55 33.52 -21.05 -14.35
CA ASN A 55 34.51 -22.15 -14.49
C ASN A 55 34.06 -23.52 -13.92
N LEU A 56 32.90 -23.99 -14.36
CA LEU A 56 32.30 -25.25 -13.89
C LEU A 56 33.00 -26.48 -14.50
N LEU A 57 33.14 -27.55 -13.70
CA LEU A 57 33.59 -28.87 -14.17
C LEU A 57 32.71 -29.35 -15.35
N THR A 58 33.33 -29.92 -16.38
CA THR A 58 32.66 -30.38 -17.61
C THR A 58 31.42 -31.26 -17.35
N GLY A 59 31.46 -32.16 -16.36
CA GLY A 59 30.31 -33.00 -16.00
C GLY A 59 29.16 -32.25 -15.31
N VAL A 60 29.45 -31.25 -14.49
CA VAL A 60 28.42 -30.39 -13.85
C VAL A 60 27.84 -29.43 -14.88
N LYS A 61 28.69 -28.84 -15.73
CA LYS A 61 28.29 -27.99 -16.86
C LYS A 61 27.37 -28.75 -17.81
N SER A 62 27.70 -30.01 -18.15
CA SER A 62 26.85 -30.89 -18.97
C SER A 62 25.48 -31.16 -18.33
N ASN A 63 25.43 -31.42 -17.02
CA ASN A 63 24.15 -31.63 -16.34
C ASN A 63 23.31 -30.35 -16.22
N ILE A 64 23.93 -29.18 -16.02
CA ILE A 64 23.24 -27.87 -16.00
C ILE A 64 22.72 -27.51 -17.40
N MET A 65 23.50 -27.76 -18.46
CA MET A 65 23.03 -27.61 -19.85
C MET A 65 21.83 -28.51 -20.14
N PHE A 66 21.88 -29.76 -19.68
CA PHE A 66 20.75 -30.69 -19.80
C PHE A 66 19.51 -30.17 -19.06
N LEU A 67 19.66 -29.75 -17.80
CA LEU A 67 18.54 -29.21 -17.02
C LEU A 67 17.95 -27.95 -17.67
N LYS A 68 18.79 -27.06 -18.20
CA LYS A 68 18.35 -25.88 -18.94
C LYS A 68 17.54 -26.26 -20.17
N ALA A 69 18.05 -27.17 -21.01
CA ALA A 69 17.35 -27.60 -22.22
C ALA A 69 16.01 -28.29 -21.90
N GLU A 70 15.96 -29.12 -20.85
CA GLU A 70 14.72 -29.75 -20.38
C GLU A 70 13.73 -28.71 -19.85
N LEU A 71 14.19 -27.72 -19.08
CA LEU A 71 13.33 -26.66 -18.56
C LEU A 71 12.84 -25.72 -19.66
N GLU A 72 13.63 -25.46 -20.70
CA GLU A 72 13.19 -24.71 -21.90
C GLU A 72 12.10 -25.49 -22.65
N SER A 73 12.27 -26.81 -22.76
CA SER A 73 11.25 -27.70 -23.34
C SER A 73 9.97 -27.73 -22.49
N ILE A 74 10.10 -27.79 -21.16
CA ILE A 74 8.98 -27.71 -20.21
C ILE A 74 8.31 -26.34 -20.29
N ASP A 75 9.07 -25.24 -20.39
CA ASP A 75 8.54 -23.89 -20.50
C ASP A 75 7.70 -23.71 -21.78
N VAL A 76 8.23 -24.21 -22.91
CA VAL A 76 7.50 -24.25 -24.19
C VAL A 76 6.27 -25.16 -24.10
N PHE A 77 6.35 -26.27 -23.37
CA PHE A 77 5.20 -27.13 -23.14
C PHE A 77 4.14 -26.46 -22.27
N LEU A 78 4.50 -25.84 -21.16
CA LEU A 78 3.57 -25.10 -20.28
C LEU A 78 2.88 -23.98 -21.06
N LYS A 79 3.61 -23.26 -21.91
CA LYS A 79 3.04 -22.27 -22.84
C LYS A 79 2.05 -22.87 -23.84
N LYS A 80 2.31 -24.06 -24.39
CA LYS A 80 1.40 -24.75 -25.31
C LYS A 80 0.14 -25.28 -24.61
N MET A 81 0.27 -25.75 -23.38
CA MET A 81 -0.87 -26.26 -22.61
C MET A 81 -1.82 -25.17 -22.15
N TYR A 82 -1.35 -23.92 -22.11
CA TYR A 82 -2.18 -22.74 -21.89
C TYR A 82 -3.12 -22.44 -23.07
N GLU A 83 -2.77 -22.87 -24.27
CA GLU A 83 -3.60 -22.67 -25.47
C GLU A 83 -4.85 -23.58 -25.49
N PHE A 84 -5.00 -24.47 -24.50
CA PHE A 84 -6.16 -25.31 -24.30
C PHE A 84 -7.14 -24.64 -23.32
N GLU A 85 -8.37 -24.42 -23.75
CA GLU A 85 -9.45 -23.93 -22.88
C GLU A 85 -9.71 -24.88 -21.69
N ASP A 86 -9.32 -26.15 -21.81
CA ASP A 86 -9.48 -27.13 -20.74
C ASP A 86 -8.46 -28.29 -20.81
N PRO A 87 -7.29 -28.17 -20.14
CA PRO A 87 -6.34 -29.26 -20.03
C PRO A 87 -6.85 -30.33 -19.06
N ASP A 88 -6.74 -31.60 -19.46
CA ASP A 88 -7.21 -32.74 -18.69
C ASP A 88 -6.55 -32.86 -17.29
N GLU A 89 -7.21 -33.54 -16.35
CA GLU A 89 -6.72 -33.70 -14.97
C GLU A 89 -5.29 -34.24 -14.88
N GLN A 90 -4.90 -35.08 -15.85
CA GLN A 90 -3.54 -35.57 -15.94
C GLN A 90 -2.60 -34.39 -16.23
N SER A 91 -2.81 -33.62 -17.30
CA SER A 91 -1.99 -32.43 -17.59
C SER A 91 -1.82 -31.46 -16.42
N LEU A 92 -2.86 -31.24 -15.61
CA LEU A 92 -2.79 -30.38 -14.42
C LEU A 92 -1.88 -30.96 -13.32
N PHE A 93 -1.96 -32.26 -13.08
CA PHE A 93 -1.08 -32.96 -12.13
C PHE A 93 0.40 -32.79 -12.56
N TRP A 94 0.66 -32.88 -13.85
CA TRP A 94 1.99 -32.73 -14.43
C TRP A 94 2.54 -31.32 -14.25
N MET A 95 1.73 -30.31 -14.51
CA MET A 95 2.13 -28.91 -14.31
C MET A 95 2.46 -28.61 -12.86
N LYS A 96 1.70 -29.18 -11.92
CA LYS A 96 1.98 -29.09 -10.48
C LYS A 96 3.29 -29.78 -10.12
N GLU A 97 3.55 -30.97 -10.66
CA GLU A 97 4.81 -31.69 -10.46
C GLU A 97 6.01 -30.89 -11.01
N PHE A 98 5.89 -30.32 -12.21
CA PHE A 98 6.94 -29.47 -12.81
C PHE A 98 7.20 -28.18 -12.02
N ARG A 99 6.16 -27.56 -11.45
CA ARG A 99 6.31 -26.39 -10.58
C ARG A 99 7.13 -26.72 -9.34
N GLU A 100 6.75 -27.79 -8.64
CA GLU A 100 7.47 -28.21 -7.43
C GLU A 100 8.91 -28.63 -7.74
N LEU A 101 9.13 -29.31 -8.88
CA LEU A 101 10.47 -29.66 -9.33
C LEU A 101 11.30 -28.42 -9.65
N SER A 102 10.70 -27.41 -10.30
CA SER A 102 11.39 -26.14 -10.60
C SER A 102 11.80 -25.43 -9.30
N TYR A 103 10.92 -25.40 -8.31
CA TYR A 103 11.27 -24.85 -7.00
C TYR A 103 12.37 -25.65 -6.31
N ASP A 104 12.32 -26.98 -6.34
CA ASP A 104 13.35 -27.83 -5.74
C ASP A 104 14.72 -27.64 -6.42
N ILE A 105 14.75 -27.52 -7.76
CA ILE A 105 15.99 -27.25 -8.51
C ILE A 105 16.55 -25.88 -8.11
N GLU A 106 15.69 -24.87 -8.06
CA GLU A 106 16.09 -23.51 -7.72
C GLU A 106 16.63 -23.40 -6.28
N ASP A 107 15.97 -24.04 -5.31
CA ASP A 107 16.41 -24.12 -3.91
C ASP A 107 17.82 -24.73 -3.80
N ILE A 108 18.07 -25.80 -4.55
CA ILE A 108 19.37 -26.52 -4.56
C ILE A 108 20.45 -25.66 -5.21
N ILE A 109 20.14 -24.97 -6.32
CA ILE A 109 21.07 -24.05 -6.98
C ILE A 109 21.45 -22.90 -6.05
N ASP A 110 20.47 -22.26 -5.42
CA ASP A 110 20.69 -21.14 -4.52
C ASP A 110 21.52 -21.58 -3.28
N ALA A 111 21.25 -22.77 -2.73
CA ALA A 111 22.05 -23.34 -1.64
C ALA A 111 23.50 -23.63 -2.09
N SER A 112 23.69 -24.10 -3.32
CA SER A 112 25.00 -24.37 -3.90
C SER A 112 25.80 -23.09 -4.12
N MET A 113 25.15 -22.01 -4.59
CA MET A 113 25.76 -20.69 -4.76
C MET A 113 26.27 -20.11 -3.43
N PHE A 114 25.55 -20.34 -2.33
CA PHE A 114 25.96 -19.86 -1.02
C PHE A 114 27.20 -20.59 -0.47
N SER A 115 27.29 -21.92 -0.62
CA SER A 115 28.44 -22.70 -0.16
C SER A 115 29.77 -22.31 -0.85
N LEU A 116 29.70 -21.74 -2.06
CA LEU A 116 30.87 -21.24 -2.80
C LEU A 116 31.47 -19.95 -2.20
N GLY A 117 30.70 -19.17 -1.43
CA GLY A 117 31.13 -17.87 -0.92
C GLY A 117 31.82 -17.86 0.45
N HIS A 118 31.72 -18.95 1.23
CA HIS A 118 32.05 -18.94 2.67
C HIS A 118 33.47 -19.43 3.03
N GLU A 119 34.23 -20.03 2.11
CA GLU A 119 35.58 -20.56 2.39
C GLU A 119 36.73 -19.55 2.19
N SER A 120 36.48 -18.30 1.74
CA SER A 120 37.52 -17.42 1.20
C SER A 120 37.73 -16.06 1.91
N ASN A 121 38.02 -16.05 3.21
CA ASN A 121 38.29 -14.81 3.98
C ASN A 121 39.76 -14.59 4.39
N ARG A 122 40.75 -15.22 3.72
CA ARG A 122 42.18 -14.96 4.00
C ARG A 122 43.00 -14.84 2.72
N ARG A 123 43.00 -13.68 2.03
CA ARG A 123 44.10 -13.08 1.19
C ARG A 123 43.60 -12.06 0.13
N PRO A 124 44.46 -11.14 -0.36
CA PRO A 124 44.03 -9.94 -1.10
C PRO A 124 43.56 -10.21 -2.55
N ARG A 125 42.72 -9.30 -3.09
CA ARG A 125 41.98 -9.46 -4.35
C ARG A 125 42.74 -8.89 -5.58
N GLY A 126 42.69 -9.65 -6.67
CA GLY A 126 43.07 -9.32 -8.07
C GLY A 126 42.69 -10.48 -9.02
N PHE A 127 42.75 -10.29 -10.36
CA PHE A 127 42.34 -11.28 -11.39
C PHE A 127 43.10 -12.63 -11.25
N LYS A 128 44.39 -12.59 -10.91
CA LYS A 128 45.19 -13.79 -10.56
C LYS A 128 44.73 -14.48 -9.27
N GLY A 129 44.17 -13.72 -8.32
CA GLY A 129 43.55 -14.27 -7.11
C GLY A 129 42.22 -14.96 -7.39
N PHE A 130 41.47 -14.55 -8.42
CA PHE A 130 40.19 -15.19 -8.80
C PHE A 130 40.42 -16.54 -9.49
N ALA A 131 41.42 -16.61 -10.38
CA ALA A 131 41.86 -17.87 -10.97
C ALA A 131 42.42 -18.86 -9.91
N GLY A 132 43.17 -18.35 -8.91
CA GLY A 132 43.61 -19.16 -7.75
C GLY A 132 42.44 -19.63 -6.87
N ARG A 133 41.39 -18.82 -6.67
CA ARG A 133 40.17 -19.17 -5.93
C ARG A 133 39.36 -20.30 -6.60
N CYS A 134 39.34 -20.36 -7.93
CA CYS A 134 38.75 -21.49 -8.67
C CYS A 134 39.62 -22.77 -8.63
N MET A 135 40.94 -22.63 -8.46
CA MET A 135 41.87 -23.76 -8.33
C MET A 135 41.78 -24.46 -6.97
N ASP A 136 41.41 -23.75 -5.89
CA ASP A 136 41.15 -24.36 -4.57
C ASP A 136 39.75 -24.99 -4.48
N PHE A 137 38.75 -24.41 -5.17
CA PHE A 137 37.47 -25.07 -5.44
C PHE A 137 37.69 -26.45 -6.09
N LEU A 138 38.75 -26.58 -6.92
CA LEU A 138 39.59 -27.76 -7.26
C LEU A 138 39.59 -28.99 -6.34
N THR A 139 39.72 -28.76 -5.03
CA THR A 139 40.27 -29.76 -4.12
C THR A 139 39.25 -30.31 -3.12
N ASN A 140 38.13 -29.62 -2.87
CA ASN A 140 37.11 -30.08 -1.92
C ASN A 140 36.12 -31.08 -2.56
N VAL A 141 36.55 -32.34 -2.66
CA VAL A 141 35.85 -33.45 -3.32
C VAL A 141 34.45 -33.74 -2.72
N LYS A 142 34.22 -33.49 -1.43
CA LYS A 142 32.96 -33.82 -0.73
C LYS A 142 31.79 -32.94 -1.16
N THR A 143 31.99 -31.62 -1.21
CA THR A 143 30.99 -30.66 -1.71
C THR A 143 30.77 -30.87 -3.21
N ARG A 144 31.87 -31.16 -3.93
CA ARG A 144 31.96 -31.77 -5.27
C ARG A 144 30.88 -32.81 -5.55
N HIS A 145 31.08 -33.93 -4.86
CA HIS A 145 30.30 -35.13 -5.01
C HIS A 145 28.86 -34.91 -4.54
N TRP A 146 28.63 -34.12 -3.49
CA TRP A 146 27.29 -33.83 -2.99
C TRP A 146 26.46 -33.01 -3.98
N ILE A 147 27.00 -31.93 -4.56
CA ILE A 147 26.32 -31.12 -5.59
C ILE A 147 26.09 -31.95 -6.85
N ALA A 148 27.12 -32.66 -7.34
CA ALA A 148 26.99 -33.52 -8.52
C ALA A 148 25.94 -34.61 -8.31
N LYS A 149 25.89 -35.22 -7.12
CA LYS A 149 24.87 -36.22 -6.74
C LYS A 149 23.48 -35.60 -6.68
N LYS A 150 23.31 -34.40 -6.12
CA LYS A 150 22.01 -33.71 -6.06
C LYS A 150 21.50 -33.29 -7.44
N ILE A 151 22.37 -32.71 -8.27
CA ILE A 151 22.07 -32.37 -9.67
C ILE A 151 21.76 -33.63 -10.48
N HIS A 152 22.50 -34.73 -10.27
CA HIS A 152 22.22 -36.01 -10.91
C HIS A 152 20.89 -36.60 -10.44
N CYS A 153 20.55 -36.53 -9.13
CA CYS A 153 19.25 -36.93 -8.63
C CYS A 153 18.12 -36.10 -9.28
N LEU A 154 18.29 -34.78 -9.40
CA LEU A 154 17.35 -33.91 -10.11
C LEU A 154 17.19 -34.30 -11.57
N LYS A 155 18.30 -34.58 -12.27
CA LYS A 155 18.29 -35.11 -13.64
C LYS A 155 17.49 -36.41 -13.73
N CYS A 156 17.68 -37.35 -12.81
CA CYS A 156 16.89 -38.58 -12.74
C CYS A 156 15.41 -38.30 -12.48
N CYS A 157 15.07 -37.34 -11.60
CA CYS A 157 13.68 -36.94 -11.35
C CYS A 157 13.02 -36.33 -12.59
N VAL A 158 13.72 -35.44 -13.31
CA VAL A 158 13.24 -34.84 -14.57
C VAL A 158 13.04 -35.93 -15.63
N ILE A 159 14.01 -36.84 -15.80
CA ILE A 159 13.92 -37.96 -16.75
C ILE A 159 12.75 -38.88 -16.40
N GLU A 160 12.59 -39.23 -15.13
CA GLU A 160 11.50 -40.13 -14.70
C GLU A 160 10.13 -39.46 -14.83
N ALA A 161 10.02 -38.17 -14.51
CA ALA A 161 8.82 -37.39 -14.81
C ALA A 161 8.56 -37.39 -16.33
N SER A 162 9.54 -37.03 -17.17
CA SER A 162 9.39 -37.06 -18.63
C SER A 162 8.99 -38.44 -19.18
N ASN A 163 9.59 -39.52 -18.66
CA ASN A 163 9.27 -40.91 -19.04
C ASN A 163 7.86 -41.32 -18.64
N ARG A 164 7.37 -40.92 -17.47
CA ARG A 164 5.96 -41.11 -17.09
C ARG A 164 5.03 -40.44 -18.10
N ARG A 165 5.47 -39.37 -18.77
CA ARG A 165 4.64 -38.58 -19.69
C ARG A 165 4.49 -39.30 -21.00
N ALA A 166 5.63 -39.77 -21.51
CA ALA A 166 5.70 -40.55 -22.73
C ALA A 166 4.84 -41.82 -22.63
N ARG A 167 4.68 -42.39 -21.44
CA ARG A 167 3.85 -43.60 -21.20
C ARG A 167 2.34 -43.37 -21.29
N TYR A 168 1.83 -42.14 -21.10
CA TYR A 168 0.39 -41.88 -20.95
C TYR A 168 -0.15 -40.79 -21.89
N LYS A 169 0.53 -40.54 -23.01
CA LYS A 169 0.22 -39.44 -23.92
C LYS A 169 -1.09 -39.65 -24.68
N VAL A 170 -1.93 -38.61 -24.79
CA VAL A 170 -3.04 -38.49 -25.75
C VAL A 170 -2.75 -37.27 -26.63
N ASP A 171 -2.65 -37.46 -27.95
CA ASP A 171 -2.28 -36.40 -28.90
C ASP A 171 -3.52 -35.64 -29.43
N GLY A 172 -3.46 -34.31 -29.46
CA GLY A 172 -4.45 -33.42 -30.10
C GLY A 172 -3.79 -32.21 -30.75
N SER A 173 -4.21 -31.85 -31.97
CA SER A 173 -3.61 -30.83 -32.86
C SER A 173 -4.19 -29.42 -32.70
N VAL A 174 -3.43 -28.43 -33.18
CA VAL A 174 -3.37 -27.00 -32.76
C VAL A 174 -4.08 -26.02 -33.72
N SER A 175 -4.60 -24.91 -33.19
CA SER A 175 -4.70 -23.61 -33.89
C SER A 175 -4.32 -22.42 -32.98
N LYS A 176 -3.61 -21.43 -33.55
CA LYS A 176 -2.91 -20.30 -32.87
C LYS A 176 -3.80 -19.10 -32.55
N LEU A 177 -3.43 -18.35 -31.49
CA LEU A 177 -3.64 -16.88 -31.40
C LEU A 177 -2.46 -16.17 -30.71
N SER A 178 -2.28 -14.90 -31.08
CA SER A 178 -1.06 -14.10 -30.97
C SER A 178 -0.86 -13.37 -29.63
N ARG A 179 0.42 -13.16 -29.30
CA ARG A 179 0.95 -12.45 -28.14
C ARG A 179 0.62 -10.95 -28.19
N THR A 180 0.13 -10.39 -27.09
CA THR A 180 0.06 -8.94 -26.88
C THR A 180 1.35 -8.42 -26.24
N SER A 181 1.85 -7.31 -26.78
CA SER A 181 2.93 -6.48 -26.25
C SER A 181 2.45 -5.58 -25.12
N LEU A 182 3.37 -5.21 -24.23
CA LEU A 182 3.18 -4.22 -23.17
C LEU A 182 2.76 -2.86 -23.78
N ASP A 183 1.69 -2.24 -23.25
CA ASP A 183 1.13 -0.96 -23.72
C ASP A 183 1.84 0.24 -23.04
N PRO A 184 2.30 1.27 -23.78
CA PRO A 184 2.96 2.46 -23.24
C PRO A 184 2.07 3.50 -22.51
N ARG A 185 0.74 3.34 -22.39
CA ARG A 185 -0.17 4.43 -21.95
C ARG A 185 -0.40 4.56 -20.43
N LEU A 186 0.66 4.40 -19.66
CA LEU A 186 0.63 4.19 -18.20
C LEU A 186 0.34 5.37 -17.23
N PRO A 187 0.25 6.68 -17.61
CA PRO A 187 -0.04 7.72 -16.60
C PRO A 187 -1.46 8.33 -16.58
N ALA A 188 -2.33 8.08 -17.56
CA ALA A 188 -3.51 8.95 -17.78
C ALA A 188 -4.80 8.57 -17.02
N PHE A 189 -4.84 7.48 -16.24
CA PHE A 189 -6.11 6.94 -15.72
C PHE A 189 -6.31 7.01 -14.19
N TYR A 190 -5.32 7.42 -13.41
CA TYR A 190 -5.41 7.37 -11.93
C TYR A 190 -6.36 8.40 -11.32
N THR A 191 -6.57 9.53 -11.99
CA THR A 191 -7.43 10.61 -11.51
C THR A 191 -8.90 10.44 -11.92
N GLU A 192 -9.24 9.52 -12.83
CA GLU A 192 -10.59 9.42 -13.38
C GLU A 192 -11.45 8.26 -12.84
N THR A 193 -10.85 7.28 -12.14
CA THR A 193 -11.57 6.17 -11.49
C THR A 193 -12.43 6.60 -10.31
N THR A 194 -12.25 7.84 -9.81
CA THR A 194 -13.01 8.43 -8.69
C THR A 194 -14.28 9.16 -9.12
N ARG A 195 -14.53 9.34 -10.43
CA ARG A 195 -15.79 9.98 -10.87
C ARG A 195 -16.95 9.00 -10.78
N LEU A 196 -17.62 9.05 -9.64
CA LEU A 196 -18.80 8.27 -9.30
C LEU A 196 -19.97 8.59 -10.25
N VAL A 197 -20.76 7.57 -10.60
CA VAL A 197 -21.88 7.72 -11.55
C VAL A 197 -23.15 7.19 -10.90
N GLY A 198 -24.24 7.97 -10.97
CA GLY A 198 -25.57 7.56 -10.50
C GLY A 198 -25.73 7.50 -8.98
N ILE A 199 -24.85 8.19 -8.22
CA ILE A 199 -24.84 8.16 -6.75
C ILE A 199 -25.71 9.26 -6.13
N ASP A 200 -25.97 10.36 -6.84
CA ASP A 200 -26.65 11.54 -6.26
C ASP A 200 -28.03 11.20 -5.67
N GLY A 201 -28.87 10.50 -6.43
CA GLY A 201 -30.21 10.07 -5.98
C GLY A 201 -30.17 9.18 -4.73
N PRO A 202 -29.45 8.04 -4.76
CA PRO A 202 -29.26 7.19 -3.58
C PRO A 202 -28.69 7.93 -2.35
N ARG A 203 -27.68 8.77 -2.56
CA ARG A 203 -27.04 9.56 -1.49
C ARG A 203 -28.05 10.51 -0.85
N ASP A 204 -28.75 11.29 -1.64
CA ASP A 204 -29.69 12.30 -1.15
C ASP A 204 -30.89 11.64 -0.43
N LYS A 205 -31.32 10.47 -0.91
CA LYS A 205 -32.33 9.67 -0.21
C LYS A 205 -31.83 9.12 1.13
N LEU A 206 -30.58 8.67 1.23
CA LEU A 206 -29.99 8.23 2.49
C LEU A 206 -29.81 9.38 3.48
N ILE A 207 -29.39 10.55 3.00
CA ILE A 207 -29.33 11.76 3.82
C ILE A 207 -30.72 12.13 4.33
N LYS A 208 -31.74 12.06 3.47
CA LYS A 208 -33.13 12.24 3.88
C LYS A 208 -33.55 11.26 4.99
N MET A 209 -33.20 9.98 4.83
CA MET A 209 -33.44 8.96 5.87
C MET A 209 -32.66 9.22 7.15
N LEU A 210 -31.48 9.83 7.10
CA LEU A 210 -30.68 10.15 8.28
C LEU A 210 -31.19 11.43 8.97
N VAL A 211 -31.65 12.44 8.23
CA VAL A 211 -31.94 13.78 8.75
C VAL A 211 -33.42 13.98 9.08
N GLU A 212 -34.35 13.43 8.28
CA GLU A 212 -35.79 13.66 8.45
C GLU A 212 -36.48 12.62 9.37
N GLY A 213 -37.48 13.08 10.14
CA GLY A 213 -38.33 12.27 11.03
C GLY A 213 -39.31 13.13 11.85
N ASP A 214 -40.27 12.51 12.56
CA ASP A 214 -41.20 13.20 13.49
C ASP A 214 -40.44 14.00 14.56
N ASP A 215 -40.87 15.24 14.85
CA ASP A 215 -40.18 16.21 15.73
C ASP A 215 -39.80 15.64 17.13
N ALA A 216 -40.52 14.63 17.63
CA ALA A 216 -40.23 13.97 18.90
C ALA A 216 -39.10 12.90 18.84
N LEU A 217 -38.79 12.36 17.66
CA LEU A 217 -37.78 11.30 17.43
C LEU A 217 -36.51 11.82 16.74
N VAL A 218 -36.52 13.04 16.19
CA VAL A 218 -35.36 13.66 15.51
C VAL A 218 -34.12 13.71 16.41
N HIS A 219 -34.33 13.92 17.71
CA HIS A 219 -33.28 14.05 18.70
C HIS A 219 -32.63 12.72 19.12
N GLN A 220 -33.28 11.58 18.92
CA GLN A 220 -32.76 10.27 19.32
C GLN A 220 -31.69 9.72 18.34
N LEU A 221 -30.91 8.74 18.83
CA LEU A 221 -29.94 8.00 18.02
C LEU A 221 -30.64 7.24 16.88
N LYS A 222 -30.30 7.57 15.62
CA LYS A 222 -30.85 6.90 14.43
C LYS A 222 -29.80 6.00 13.78
N VAL A 223 -30.17 4.75 13.50
CA VAL A 223 -29.33 3.78 12.79
C VAL A 223 -29.96 3.46 11.43
N VAL A 224 -29.24 3.77 10.35
CA VAL A 224 -29.62 3.43 8.96
C VAL A 224 -28.67 2.37 8.44
N SER A 225 -29.19 1.35 7.76
CA SER A 225 -28.38 0.25 7.24
C SER A 225 -28.51 0.11 5.73
N ILE A 226 -27.39 0.15 5.01
CA ILE A 226 -27.31 -0.11 3.57
C ILE A 226 -27.11 -1.62 3.36
N VAL A 227 -28.03 -2.26 2.65
CA VAL A 227 -27.98 -3.69 2.35
C VAL A 227 -27.87 -3.96 0.85
N GLY A 228 -27.01 -4.90 0.47
CA GLY A 228 -26.87 -5.40 -0.90
C GLY A 228 -25.69 -6.35 -1.05
N PHE A 229 -25.69 -7.20 -2.07
CA PHE A 229 -24.60 -8.15 -2.31
C PHE A 229 -23.26 -7.47 -2.69
N GLY A 230 -22.19 -8.26 -2.80
CA GLY A 230 -20.84 -7.78 -3.08
C GLY A 230 -20.74 -7.05 -4.44
N GLY A 231 -19.93 -5.99 -4.50
CA GLY A 231 -19.66 -5.27 -5.76
C GLY A 231 -20.71 -4.21 -6.18
N LEU A 232 -21.78 -3.99 -5.40
CA LEU A 232 -22.81 -2.97 -5.65
C LEU A 232 -22.41 -1.51 -5.29
N GLY A 233 -21.25 -1.30 -4.65
CA GLY A 233 -20.80 0.05 -4.26
C GLY A 233 -21.36 0.58 -2.94
N LYS A 234 -21.68 -0.30 -1.97
CA LYS A 234 -22.19 0.09 -0.64
C LYS A 234 -21.24 1.01 0.12
N THR A 235 -19.98 0.60 0.26
CA THR A 235 -18.90 1.38 0.89
C THR A 235 -18.73 2.73 0.20
N THR A 236 -18.80 2.74 -1.15
CA THR A 236 -18.72 3.95 -1.96
C THR A 236 -19.87 4.92 -1.65
N LEU A 237 -21.11 4.41 -1.57
CA LEU A 237 -22.28 5.21 -1.20
C LEU A 237 -22.19 5.73 0.24
N ALA A 238 -21.70 4.92 1.18
CA ALA A 238 -21.50 5.32 2.57
C ALA A 238 -20.45 6.43 2.71
N ASN A 239 -19.33 6.33 1.99
CA ASN A 239 -18.30 7.38 1.94
C ASN A 239 -18.86 8.70 1.40
N GLU A 240 -19.67 8.66 0.34
CA GLU A 240 -20.30 9.86 -0.23
C GLU A 240 -21.30 10.53 0.72
N VAL A 241 -22.06 9.73 1.47
CA VAL A 241 -22.94 10.26 2.53
C VAL A 241 -22.11 10.88 3.65
N CYS A 242 -21.01 10.24 4.05
CA CYS A 242 -20.09 10.77 5.07
C CYS A 242 -19.51 12.12 4.66
N ARG A 243 -18.98 12.21 3.43
CA ARG A 243 -18.41 13.44 2.86
C ARG A 243 -19.44 14.58 2.81
N LYS A 244 -20.70 14.30 2.44
CA LYS A 244 -21.73 15.34 2.37
C LYS A 244 -22.27 15.78 3.74
N LEU A 245 -22.07 14.95 4.77
CA LEU A 245 -22.41 15.27 6.16
C LEU A 245 -21.19 15.78 6.96
N GLU A 246 -20.04 15.91 6.31
CA GLU A 246 -18.82 16.48 6.88
C GLU A 246 -19.08 17.92 7.35
N GLY A 247 -18.52 18.31 8.50
CA GLY A 247 -18.79 19.60 9.14
C GLY A 247 -20.13 19.72 9.90
N GLN A 248 -21.13 18.87 9.66
CA GLN A 248 -22.40 18.90 10.43
C GLN A 248 -22.32 18.19 11.78
N PHE A 249 -21.35 17.28 11.94
CA PHE A 249 -21.12 16.52 13.16
C PHE A 249 -19.67 16.73 13.61
N LYS A 250 -19.49 17.20 14.85
CA LYS A 250 -18.17 17.48 15.45
C LYS A 250 -17.30 16.22 15.61
N TYR A 251 -17.94 15.06 15.80
CA TYR A 251 -17.26 13.79 16.03
C TYR A 251 -17.70 12.79 14.97
N GLN A 252 -16.77 12.39 14.11
CA GLN A 252 -17.01 11.44 13.04
C GLN A 252 -16.04 10.27 13.11
N ALA A 253 -16.51 9.08 12.74
CA ALA A 253 -15.63 7.95 12.56
C ALA A 253 -16.12 7.06 11.42
N PHE A 254 -15.19 6.53 10.64
CA PHE A 254 -15.42 5.52 9.61
C PHE A 254 -14.56 4.29 9.90
N VAL A 255 -15.19 3.14 10.13
CA VAL A 255 -14.48 1.89 10.42
C VAL A 255 -15.08 0.73 9.65
N SER A 256 -14.22 -0.10 9.04
CA SER A 256 -14.64 -1.35 8.39
C SER A 256 -14.60 -2.53 9.36
N VAL A 257 -15.51 -3.48 9.16
CA VAL A 257 -15.68 -4.69 9.95
C VAL A 257 -15.41 -5.88 9.04
N SER A 258 -14.29 -6.56 9.26
CA SER A 258 -13.98 -7.79 8.52
C SER A 258 -14.93 -8.93 8.88
N GLN A 259 -14.93 -10.01 8.08
CA GLN A 259 -15.69 -11.24 8.40
C GLN A 259 -15.40 -11.78 9.80
N LYS A 260 -14.17 -11.58 10.28
CA LYS A 260 -13.70 -11.95 11.61
C LYS A 260 -13.25 -10.70 12.36
N PRO A 261 -14.19 -10.01 13.03
CA PRO A 261 -13.91 -8.72 13.60
C PRO A 261 -13.02 -8.85 14.83
N ASP A 262 -11.87 -8.16 14.81
CA ASP A 262 -11.11 -7.83 16.00
C ASP A 262 -11.80 -6.61 16.65
N ILE A 263 -12.74 -6.90 17.56
CA ILE A 263 -13.57 -5.89 18.22
C ILE A 263 -12.71 -4.85 18.95
N LYS A 264 -11.63 -5.30 19.60
CA LYS A 264 -10.67 -4.44 20.29
C LYS A 264 -10.01 -3.44 19.33
N LYS A 265 -9.57 -3.91 18.16
CA LYS A 265 -8.99 -3.05 17.11
C LYS A 265 -10.02 -2.06 16.55
N ILE A 266 -11.24 -2.52 16.29
CA ILE A 266 -12.35 -1.69 15.78
C ILE A 266 -12.64 -0.56 16.77
N LEU A 267 -12.86 -0.88 18.05
CA LEU A 267 -13.16 0.10 19.10
C LEU A 267 -12.02 1.11 19.28
N ARG A 268 -10.76 0.65 19.27
CA ARG A 268 -9.60 1.56 19.29
C ARG A 268 -9.56 2.49 18.09
N HIS A 269 -9.90 1.98 16.91
CA HIS A 269 -9.93 2.80 15.71
C HIS A 269 -11.01 3.88 15.80
N ILE A 270 -12.22 3.52 16.26
CA ILE A 270 -13.29 4.48 16.56
C ILE A 270 -12.78 5.53 17.54
N LEU A 271 -12.21 5.12 18.68
CA LEU A 271 -11.71 6.02 19.72
C LEU A 271 -10.65 6.99 19.18
N SER A 272 -9.73 6.50 18.35
CA SER A 272 -8.67 7.32 17.74
C SER A 272 -9.18 8.37 16.75
N GLN A 273 -10.34 8.13 16.13
CA GLN A 273 -10.94 9.07 15.18
C GLN A 273 -11.82 10.12 15.90
N ILE A 274 -12.46 9.77 17.01
CA ILE A 274 -13.32 10.70 17.76
C ILE A 274 -12.58 11.53 18.82
N CYS A 275 -11.43 11.05 19.33
CA CYS A 275 -10.67 11.71 20.39
C CYS A 275 -9.28 12.11 19.89
N TRP A 276 -9.11 13.38 19.53
CA TRP A 276 -7.87 13.87 18.92
C TRP A 276 -6.71 14.13 19.88
N ARG A 277 -6.91 14.20 21.22
CA ARG A 277 -5.85 14.71 22.11
C ARG A 277 -5.60 14.10 23.50
N GLU A 278 -6.39 13.18 24.08
CA GLU A 278 -6.23 12.90 25.53
C GLU A 278 -6.28 11.45 26.05
N CYS A 279 -6.43 10.40 25.24
CA CYS A 279 -6.60 9.04 25.79
C CYS A 279 -5.91 7.92 25.01
N ILE A 280 -4.57 7.96 24.86
CA ILE A 280 -3.83 6.77 24.42
C ILE A 280 -2.57 6.62 25.27
N SER A 281 -2.71 6.09 26.49
CA SER A 281 -1.58 5.35 27.07
C SER A 281 -1.41 4.05 26.26
N ASP A 282 -0.17 3.66 26.00
CA ASP A 282 0.21 2.46 25.21
C ASP A 282 -0.11 1.13 25.94
N GLU A 283 -0.96 1.19 26.98
CA GLU A 283 -1.35 0.04 27.80
C GLU A 283 -2.45 -0.79 27.12
N ALA A 284 -2.44 -2.09 27.40
CA ALA A 284 -3.28 -3.09 26.77
C ALA A 284 -4.73 -3.04 27.28
N TRP A 285 -5.45 -1.93 27.09
CA TRP A 285 -6.85 -1.77 27.51
C TRP A 285 -7.71 -2.92 26.99
N ASP A 286 -8.59 -3.48 27.82
CA ASP A 286 -9.52 -4.53 27.41
C ASP A 286 -10.72 -3.96 26.62
N GLU A 287 -11.58 -4.83 26.09
CA GLU A 287 -12.75 -4.41 25.31
C GLU A 287 -13.75 -3.59 26.14
N GLN A 288 -13.91 -3.90 27.43
CA GLN A 288 -14.87 -3.23 28.31
C GLN A 288 -14.44 -1.81 28.64
N GLN A 289 -13.15 -1.60 28.88
CA GLN A 289 -12.54 -0.29 29.09
C GLN A 289 -12.68 0.58 27.85
N LEU A 290 -12.41 0.04 26.67
CA LEU A 290 -12.60 0.77 25.40
C LEU A 290 -14.05 1.18 25.18
N ILE A 291 -15.00 0.25 25.40
CA ILE A 291 -16.44 0.54 25.34
C ILE A 291 -16.81 1.64 26.33
N HIS A 292 -16.37 1.53 27.58
CA HIS A 292 -16.69 2.49 28.63
C HIS A 292 -16.19 3.90 28.28
N THR A 293 -14.94 4.02 27.82
CA THR A 293 -14.33 5.30 27.46
C THR A 293 -15.00 5.95 26.26
N ILE A 294 -15.28 5.19 25.19
CA ILE A 294 -16.01 5.71 24.03
C ILE A 294 -17.41 6.19 24.46
N ARG A 295 -18.11 5.40 25.28
CA ARG A 295 -19.45 5.72 25.75
C ARG A 295 -19.49 6.95 26.65
N GLN A 296 -18.53 7.08 27.57
CA GLN A 296 -18.33 8.27 28.41
C GLN A 296 -18.07 9.50 27.55
N PHE A 297 -17.15 9.38 26.58
CA PHE A 297 -16.76 10.49 25.73
C PHE A 297 -17.94 11.00 24.89
N LEU A 298 -18.74 10.11 24.31
CA LEU A 298 -19.85 10.43 23.40
C LEU A 298 -21.17 10.80 24.09
N LYS A 299 -21.28 10.68 25.42
CA LYS A 299 -22.54 10.76 26.16
C LYS A 299 -23.38 11.99 25.80
N ASP A 300 -22.78 13.17 25.86
CA ASP A 300 -23.46 14.46 25.65
C ASP A 300 -23.03 15.14 24.33
N LYS A 301 -22.59 14.34 23.34
CA LYS A 301 -22.05 14.83 22.07
C LYS A 301 -22.85 14.34 20.88
N ARG A 302 -22.96 15.19 19.86
CA ARG A 302 -23.52 14.84 18.55
C ARG A 302 -22.45 14.16 17.70
N TYR A 303 -22.67 12.90 17.32
CA TYR A 303 -21.71 12.11 16.55
C TYR A 303 -22.33 11.45 15.31
N PHE A 304 -21.50 11.21 14.30
CA PHE A 304 -21.83 10.42 13.12
C PHE A 304 -20.80 9.31 12.91
N ILE A 305 -21.23 8.05 12.97
CA ILE A 305 -20.31 6.92 12.88
C ILE A 305 -20.75 5.98 11.76
N VAL A 306 -19.83 5.66 10.85
CA VAL A 306 -20.02 4.70 9.77
C VAL A 306 -19.33 3.39 10.13
N ILE A 307 -20.10 2.30 10.09
CA ILE A 307 -19.59 0.93 10.33
C ILE A 307 -19.82 0.10 9.07
N ASP A 308 -18.74 -0.08 8.32
CA ASP A 308 -18.76 -0.71 7.01
C ASP A 308 -18.63 -2.24 7.09
N ASP A 309 -19.37 -2.94 6.22
CA ASP A 309 -19.40 -4.40 5.98
C ASP A 309 -19.64 -5.30 7.20
N ILE A 310 -20.70 -5.07 7.98
CA ILE A 310 -21.03 -5.92 9.13
C ILE A 310 -21.48 -7.32 8.69
N TRP A 311 -20.78 -8.36 9.15
CA TRP A 311 -21.05 -9.76 8.81
C TRP A 311 -21.91 -10.55 9.80
N SER A 312 -22.01 -10.12 11.07
CA SER A 312 -22.74 -10.86 12.09
C SER A 312 -23.47 -9.98 13.10
N THR A 313 -24.61 -10.48 13.59
CA THR A 313 -25.40 -9.80 14.62
C THR A 313 -24.68 -9.75 15.97
N SER A 314 -23.82 -10.74 16.25
CA SER A 314 -22.99 -10.79 17.46
C SER A 314 -21.95 -9.67 17.48
N ALA A 315 -21.24 -9.44 16.36
CA ALA A 315 -20.27 -8.35 16.24
C ALA A 315 -20.93 -6.98 16.46
N TRP A 316 -22.05 -6.73 15.77
CA TRP A 316 -22.82 -5.50 15.96
C TRP A 316 -23.31 -5.34 17.40
N ARG A 317 -23.76 -6.40 18.07
CA ARG A 317 -24.21 -6.33 19.46
C ARG A 317 -23.11 -5.78 20.39
N THR A 318 -21.87 -6.23 20.22
CA THR A 318 -20.75 -5.76 21.04
C THR A 318 -20.36 -4.34 20.68
N ILE A 319 -20.27 -4.00 19.39
CA ILE A 319 -19.90 -2.66 18.92
C ILE A 319 -20.95 -1.62 19.35
N LYS A 320 -22.26 -1.95 19.26
CA LYS A 320 -23.37 -1.08 19.66
C LYS A 320 -23.26 -0.64 21.12
N CYS A 321 -22.67 -1.46 22.01
CA CYS A 321 -22.49 -1.11 23.42
C CYS A 321 -21.62 0.14 23.63
N ALA A 322 -20.73 0.47 22.68
CA ALA A 322 -19.88 1.65 22.76
C ALA A 322 -20.65 2.96 22.55
N PHE A 323 -21.83 2.91 21.93
CA PHE A 323 -22.58 4.11 21.56
C PHE A 323 -23.69 4.39 22.58
N PRO A 324 -23.67 5.57 23.24
CA PRO A 324 -24.75 5.97 24.13
C PRO A 324 -25.95 6.45 23.32
N GLU A 325 -27.15 6.04 23.74
CA GLU A 325 -28.38 6.68 23.30
C GLU A 325 -28.43 8.06 23.95
N ASN A 326 -28.43 9.11 23.13
CA ASN A 326 -28.50 10.50 23.57
C ASN A 326 -29.52 11.27 22.74
N ASN A 327 -29.90 12.44 23.23
CA ASN A 327 -30.85 13.34 22.56
C ASN A 327 -30.13 14.39 21.70
N CYS A 328 -28.91 14.10 21.25
CA CYS A 328 -28.04 15.03 20.51
C CYS A 328 -28.15 14.87 18.99
N SER A 329 -29.21 14.22 18.49
CA SER A 329 -29.40 13.94 17.06
C SER A 329 -28.23 13.14 16.44
N SER A 330 -27.70 12.18 17.20
CA SER A 330 -26.60 11.31 16.77
C SER A 330 -27.04 10.29 15.72
N ARG A 331 -26.13 9.89 14.84
CA ARG A 331 -26.42 9.07 13.65
C ARG A 331 -25.40 7.96 13.47
N ILE A 332 -25.86 6.75 13.12
CA ILE A 332 -25.00 5.63 12.74
C ILE A 332 -25.44 5.12 11.37
N LEU A 333 -24.48 4.98 10.46
CA LEU A 333 -24.68 4.36 9.15
C LEU A 333 -23.96 3.01 9.15
N THR A 334 -24.68 1.92 8.87
CA THR A 334 -24.05 0.60 8.72
C THR A 334 -24.17 0.11 7.28
N THR A 335 -23.22 -0.70 6.83
CA THR A 335 -23.37 -1.44 5.56
C THR A 335 -23.25 -2.93 5.81
N THR A 336 -23.96 -3.75 5.03
CA THR A 336 -23.87 -5.22 5.13
C THR A 336 -24.35 -5.91 3.86
N ARG A 337 -23.89 -7.15 3.65
CA ARG A 337 -24.40 -8.04 2.61
C ARG A 337 -25.63 -8.83 3.03
N ILE A 338 -25.93 -8.87 4.33
CA ILE A 338 -26.90 -9.79 4.92
C ILE A 338 -28.11 -9.00 5.43
N ILE A 339 -29.26 -9.20 4.79
CA ILE A 339 -30.49 -8.46 5.15
C ILE A 339 -30.96 -8.70 6.58
N ALA A 340 -30.71 -9.90 7.13
CA ALA A 340 -31.01 -10.20 8.53
C ALA A 340 -30.15 -9.34 9.48
N VAL A 341 -28.88 -9.11 9.15
CA VAL A 341 -27.98 -8.25 9.93
C VAL A 341 -28.42 -6.80 9.81
N ALA A 342 -28.78 -6.32 8.61
CA ALA A 342 -29.27 -4.96 8.40
C ALA A 342 -30.52 -4.65 9.25
N LYS A 343 -31.51 -5.55 9.22
CA LYS A 343 -32.73 -5.44 10.03
C LYS A 343 -32.43 -5.44 11.53
N TYR A 344 -31.45 -6.24 11.97
CA TYR A 344 -31.03 -6.26 13.36
C TYR A 344 -30.31 -4.97 13.77
N CYS A 345 -29.47 -4.40 12.90
CA CYS A 345 -28.81 -3.11 13.15
C CYS A 345 -29.81 -1.97 13.34
N CYS A 346 -30.86 -1.93 12.53
CA CYS A 346 -31.90 -0.90 12.59
C CYS A 346 -32.98 -1.13 13.66
N SER A 347 -32.93 -2.21 14.43
CA SER A 347 -33.96 -2.54 15.43
C SER A 347 -34.06 -1.47 16.54
N PRO A 348 -35.29 -0.99 16.89
CA PRO A 348 -36.61 -1.52 16.49
C PRO A 348 -37.20 -0.95 15.18
N HIS A 349 -36.55 0.05 14.56
CA HIS A 349 -37.04 0.75 13.37
C HIS A 349 -36.55 0.09 12.07
N HIS A 350 -37.15 -1.05 11.72
CA HIS A 350 -36.78 -1.82 10.52
C HIS A 350 -36.96 -1.07 9.18
N ASP A 351 -37.72 0.02 9.16
CA ASP A 351 -37.92 0.88 7.99
C ASP A 351 -36.67 1.70 7.60
N ASN A 352 -35.64 1.72 8.46
CA ASN A 352 -34.36 2.39 8.20
C ASN A 352 -33.37 1.54 7.38
N VAL A 353 -33.81 0.42 6.80
CA VAL A 353 -32.98 -0.40 5.91
C VAL A 353 -33.11 0.09 4.47
N TYR A 354 -31.99 0.48 3.86
CA TYR A 354 -31.89 0.89 2.47
C TYR A 354 -31.28 -0.22 1.60
N GLU A 355 -32.08 -0.81 0.74
CA GLU A 355 -31.61 -1.80 -0.23
C GLU A 355 -31.03 -1.08 -1.46
N ILE A 356 -29.72 -1.22 -1.67
CA ILE A 356 -29.05 -0.62 -2.83
C ILE A 356 -29.41 -1.40 -4.10
N LYS A 357 -29.79 -0.68 -5.16
CA LYS A 357 -30.14 -1.26 -6.45
C LYS A 357 -28.95 -1.21 -7.42
N PRO A 358 -28.87 -2.14 -8.38
CA PRO A 358 -27.91 -2.05 -9.48
C PRO A 358 -28.06 -0.74 -10.27
N LEU A 359 -26.99 -0.34 -10.96
CA LEU A 359 -27.01 0.86 -11.80
C LEU A 359 -28.02 0.71 -12.94
N GLY A 360 -28.76 1.79 -13.19
CA GLY A 360 -29.62 1.89 -14.38
C GLY A 360 -28.80 1.93 -15.66
N ALA A 361 -29.41 1.53 -16.78
CA ALA A 361 -28.73 1.37 -18.07
C ALA A 361 -27.93 2.61 -18.53
N ILE A 362 -28.41 3.82 -18.24
CA ILE A 362 -27.72 5.08 -18.58
C ILE A 362 -26.40 5.20 -17.81
N HIS A 363 -26.45 5.01 -16.50
CA HIS A 363 -25.27 5.09 -15.63
C HIS A 363 -24.29 3.94 -15.89
N SER A 364 -24.79 2.73 -16.17
CA SER A 364 -23.96 1.59 -16.57
C SER A 364 -23.22 1.84 -17.88
N LYS A 365 -23.89 2.39 -18.90
CA LYS A 365 -23.27 2.79 -20.17
C LYS A 365 -22.20 3.86 -19.95
N SER A 366 -22.54 4.91 -19.21
CA SER A 366 -21.61 5.99 -18.90
C SER A 366 -20.35 5.46 -18.21
N LEU A 367 -20.50 4.62 -17.19
CA LEU A 367 -19.38 4.02 -16.46
C LEU A 367 -18.50 3.14 -17.38
N PHE A 368 -19.13 2.28 -18.19
CA PHE A 368 -18.44 1.38 -19.11
C PHE A 368 -17.67 2.13 -20.20
N PHE A 369 -18.35 2.99 -20.97
CA PHE A 369 -17.72 3.67 -22.10
C PHE A 369 -16.66 4.66 -21.67
N LYS A 370 -16.87 5.35 -20.55
CA LYS A 370 -15.84 6.21 -19.97
C LYS A 370 -14.60 5.42 -19.60
N ARG A 371 -14.77 4.24 -18.99
CA ARG A 371 -13.64 3.39 -18.62
C ARG A 371 -12.92 2.79 -19.83
N THR A 372 -13.65 2.37 -20.86
CA THR A 372 -13.06 1.69 -22.03
C THR A 372 -12.51 2.65 -23.08
N PHE A 373 -13.16 3.80 -23.31
CA PHE A 373 -12.82 4.75 -24.39
C PHE A 373 -12.46 6.16 -23.91
N GLY A 374 -12.50 6.42 -22.60
CA GLY A 374 -12.31 7.76 -22.00
C GLY A 374 -13.55 8.66 -22.07
N SER A 375 -14.42 8.48 -23.08
CA SER A 375 -15.74 9.12 -23.16
C SER A 375 -16.70 8.29 -24.00
N GLU A 376 -18.00 8.52 -23.82
CA GLU A 376 -19.04 7.81 -24.58
C GLU A 376 -18.96 8.09 -26.10
N ASP A 377 -18.57 9.32 -26.47
CA ASP A 377 -18.47 9.75 -27.87
C ASP A 377 -17.34 9.08 -28.65
N LYS A 378 -16.36 8.48 -27.95
CA LYS A 378 -15.20 7.84 -28.56
C LYS A 378 -15.44 6.36 -28.92
N CYS A 379 -16.62 5.81 -28.63
CA CYS A 379 -16.93 4.41 -28.90
C CYS A 379 -17.16 4.15 -30.42
N PRO A 380 -16.41 3.22 -31.05
CA PRO A 380 -16.62 2.83 -32.44
C PRO A 380 -18.02 2.23 -32.68
N LEU A 381 -18.65 2.61 -33.80
CA LEU A 381 -20.03 2.20 -34.10
C LEU A 381 -20.21 0.67 -34.17
N HIS A 382 -19.24 -0.06 -34.71
CA HIS A 382 -19.29 -1.53 -34.83
C HIS A 382 -19.22 -2.27 -33.49
N LEU A 383 -18.75 -1.61 -32.43
CA LEU A 383 -18.66 -2.19 -31.08
C LEU A 383 -19.87 -1.86 -30.20
N LYS A 384 -20.73 -0.90 -30.59
CA LYS A 384 -21.87 -0.47 -29.76
C LYS A 384 -22.84 -1.61 -29.44
N GLU A 385 -23.14 -2.47 -30.41
CA GLU A 385 -24.07 -3.59 -30.22
C GLU A 385 -23.53 -4.61 -29.22
N VAL A 386 -22.28 -5.03 -29.40
CA VAL A 386 -21.61 -6.00 -28.52
C VAL A 386 -21.39 -5.40 -27.13
N SER A 387 -21.02 -4.11 -27.04
CA SER A 387 -20.92 -3.38 -25.77
C SER A 387 -22.24 -3.42 -24.99
N ASN A 388 -23.36 -3.17 -25.68
CA ASN A 388 -24.68 -3.22 -25.05
C ASN A 388 -25.09 -4.65 -24.66
N ALA A 389 -24.62 -5.68 -25.37
CA ALA A 389 -24.84 -7.08 -25.00
C ALA A 389 -24.04 -7.46 -23.74
N ILE A 390 -22.76 -7.05 -23.67
CA ILE A 390 -21.89 -7.23 -22.50
C ILE A 390 -22.48 -6.53 -21.27
N LEU A 391 -22.89 -5.26 -21.42
CA LEU A 391 -23.52 -4.50 -20.33
C LEU A 391 -24.77 -5.18 -19.76
N ARG A 392 -25.57 -5.84 -20.62
CA ARG A 392 -26.74 -6.62 -20.19
C ARG A 392 -26.33 -7.82 -19.34
N LYS A 393 -25.23 -8.50 -19.67
CA LYS A 393 -24.68 -9.61 -18.86
C LYS A 393 -24.08 -9.13 -17.54
N CYS A 394 -23.52 -7.92 -17.48
CA CYS A 394 -23.01 -7.35 -16.22
C CYS A 394 -24.10 -6.97 -15.21
N GLY A 395 -25.40 -7.03 -15.56
CA GLY A 395 -26.51 -6.87 -14.61
C GLY A 395 -26.58 -5.51 -13.87
N GLY A 396 -25.90 -4.48 -14.36
CA GLY A 396 -25.81 -3.18 -13.68
C GLY A 396 -24.86 -3.14 -12.47
N LEU A 397 -23.99 -4.14 -12.30
CA LEU A 397 -23.03 -4.21 -11.19
C LEU A 397 -21.81 -3.31 -11.43
N PRO A 398 -21.56 -2.27 -10.61
CA PRO A 398 -20.43 -1.37 -10.80
C PRO A 398 -19.07 -2.08 -10.92
N LEU A 399 -18.77 -3.03 -10.01
CA LEU A 399 -17.51 -3.77 -10.04
C LEU A 399 -17.39 -4.62 -11.30
N GLY A 400 -18.44 -5.37 -11.66
CA GLY A 400 -18.45 -6.19 -12.88
C GLY A 400 -18.28 -5.37 -14.16
N ILE A 401 -18.97 -4.23 -14.23
CA ILE A 401 -18.85 -3.28 -15.34
C ILE A 401 -17.41 -2.75 -15.46
N ILE A 402 -16.83 -2.26 -14.36
CA ILE A 402 -15.48 -1.69 -14.35
C ILE A 402 -14.45 -2.76 -14.73
N THR A 403 -14.59 -3.98 -14.20
CA THR A 403 -13.66 -5.08 -14.47
C THR A 403 -13.68 -5.49 -15.94
N VAL A 404 -14.87 -5.70 -16.53
CA VAL A 404 -14.98 -6.01 -17.97
C VAL A 404 -14.56 -4.84 -18.85
N ALA A 405 -14.93 -3.61 -18.48
CA ALA A 405 -14.51 -2.41 -19.22
C ALA A 405 -12.99 -2.25 -19.24
N SER A 406 -12.32 -2.55 -18.11
CA SER A 406 -10.86 -2.49 -17.97
C SER A 406 -10.17 -3.63 -18.73
N LEU A 407 -10.78 -4.82 -18.78
CA LEU A 407 -10.32 -5.92 -19.62
C LEU A 407 -10.32 -5.50 -21.10
N LEU A 408 -11.45 -4.94 -21.57
CA LEU A 408 -11.63 -4.54 -22.96
C LEU A 408 -10.80 -3.33 -23.38
N ALA A 409 -10.48 -2.43 -22.44
CA ALA A 409 -9.60 -1.27 -22.70
C ALA A 409 -8.20 -1.68 -23.16
N ASN A 410 -7.77 -2.90 -22.81
CA ASN A 410 -6.46 -3.45 -23.16
C ASN A 410 -6.49 -4.38 -24.38
N LYS A 411 -7.63 -4.50 -25.08
CA LYS A 411 -7.82 -5.38 -26.24
C LYS A 411 -7.88 -4.61 -27.55
N ALA A 412 -7.67 -5.32 -28.66
CA ALA A 412 -7.88 -4.70 -29.96
C ALA A 412 -9.36 -4.34 -30.12
N SER A 413 -9.66 -3.24 -30.80
CA SER A 413 -11.04 -2.80 -31.06
C SER A 413 -11.71 -3.59 -32.19
N THR A 414 -11.46 -4.90 -32.26
CA THR A 414 -12.06 -5.83 -33.23
C THR A 414 -13.35 -6.42 -32.67
N LYS A 415 -14.31 -6.73 -33.55
CA LYS A 415 -15.64 -7.19 -33.11
C LYS A 415 -15.56 -8.62 -32.56
N GLU A 416 -14.72 -9.45 -33.17
CA GLU A 416 -14.57 -10.87 -32.89
C GLU A 416 -14.04 -11.12 -31.46
N GLU A 417 -13.05 -10.35 -31.01
CA GLU A 417 -12.51 -10.46 -29.65
C GLU A 417 -13.57 -10.08 -28.60
N TRP A 418 -14.35 -9.04 -28.86
CA TRP A 418 -15.42 -8.59 -27.97
C TRP A 418 -16.59 -9.58 -27.94
N GLU A 419 -16.95 -10.19 -29.07
CA GLU A 419 -17.97 -11.24 -29.15
C GLU A 419 -17.51 -12.51 -28.40
N SER A 420 -16.22 -12.86 -28.46
CA SER A 420 -15.64 -13.96 -27.68
C SER A 420 -15.77 -13.73 -26.17
N ILE A 421 -15.43 -12.53 -25.69
CA ILE A 421 -15.59 -12.15 -24.27
C ILE A 421 -17.07 -12.16 -23.88
N HIS A 422 -17.95 -11.60 -24.72
CA HIS A 422 -19.39 -11.67 -24.51
C HIS A 422 -19.87 -13.12 -24.34
N ASN A 423 -19.42 -14.05 -25.19
CA ASN A 423 -19.81 -15.46 -25.13
C ASN A 423 -19.24 -16.18 -23.89
N SER A 424 -18.10 -15.72 -23.38
CA SER A 424 -17.42 -16.29 -22.23
C SER A 424 -18.02 -15.89 -20.88
N ILE A 425 -18.71 -14.74 -20.82
CA ILE A 425 -19.53 -14.30 -19.68
C ILE A 425 -20.80 -15.17 -19.67
N GLY A 426 -21.26 -15.62 -18.50
CA GLY A 426 -22.37 -16.56 -18.38
C GLY A 426 -23.68 -16.02 -18.96
N SER A 427 -24.68 -16.88 -19.11
CA SER A 427 -26.04 -16.41 -19.41
C SER A 427 -26.72 -16.04 -18.09
N ALA A 428 -27.19 -14.80 -17.95
CA ALA A 428 -27.94 -14.32 -16.78
C ALA A 428 -29.29 -15.04 -16.53
N LEU A 429 -29.53 -16.16 -17.23
CA LEU A 429 -30.75 -16.97 -17.21
C LEU A 429 -30.56 -18.32 -16.50
N GLU A 430 -29.34 -18.67 -16.08
CA GLU A 430 -29.11 -19.82 -15.19
C GLU A 430 -29.40 -19.42 -13.74
N LYS A 431 -30.23 -20.20 -13.05
CA LYS A 431 -30.89 -19.88 -11.77
C LYS A 431 -29.97 -19.76 -10.55
N ASP A 432 -28.65 -19.66 -10.72
CA ASP A 432 -27.70 -19.55 -9.62
C ASP A 432 -27.22 -18.09 -9.45
N THR A 433 -27.61 -17.54 -8.30
CA THR A 433 -27.23 -16.27 -7.64
C THR A 433 -26.22 -15.34 -8.33
N ASP A 434 -26.54 -14.03 -8.40
CA ASP A 434 -25.71 -12.90 -8.89
C ASP A 434 -24.21 -12.92 -8.45
N MET A 435 -23.89 -13.61 -7.37
CA MET A 435 -22.54 -13.81 -6.85
C MET A 435 -21.65 -14.71 -7.73
N GLU A 436 -22.20 -15.77 -8.31
CA GLU A 436 -21.43 -16.71 -9.15
C GLU A 436 -21.11 -16.11 -10.53
N GLU A 437 -22.04 -15.33 -11.08
CA GLU A 437 -21.79 -14.55 -12.30
C GLU A 437 -20.67 -13.53 -12.08
N MET A 438 -20.66 -12.87 -10.92
CA MET A 438 -19.59 -11.94 -10.58
C MET A 438 -18.23 -12.64 -10.42
N LYS A 439 -18.18 -13.82 -9.79
CA LYS A 439 -16.95 -14.62 -9.72
C LYS A 439 -16.46 -15.02 -11.11
N ARG A 440 -17.35 -15.39 -12.03
CA ARG A 440 -17.02 -15.69 -13.44
C ARG A 440 -16.40 -14.48 -14.13
N ILE A 441 -16.97 -13.29 -13.97
CA ILE A 441 -16.43 -12.04 -14.54
C ILE A 441 -15.03 -11.73 -14.00
N LEU A 442 -14.82 -11.88 -12.68
CA LEU A 442 -13.52 -11.67 -12.06
C LEU A 442 -12.49 -12.71 -12.54
N LEU A 443 -12.91 -13.97 -12.66
CA LEU A 443 -12.06 -15.07 -13.16
C LEU A 443 -11.62 -14.82 -14.60
N LEU A 444 -12.55 -14.43 -15.49
CA LEU A 444 -12.21 -14.05 -16.88
C LEU A 444 -11.15 -12.95 -16.95
N SER A 445 -11.26 -11.97 -16.06
CA SER A 445 -10.32 -10.86 -16.03
C SER A 445 -8.98 -11.28 -15.42
N TYR A 446 -8.98 -12.24 -14.49
CA TYR A 446 -7.77 -12.88 -13.98
C TYR A 446 -7.09 -13.67 -15.10
N ASP A 447 -7.84 -14.46 -15.85
CA ASP A 447 -7.37 -15.32 -16.95
C ASP A 447 -6.72 -14.51 -18.09
N ASP A 448 -7.18 -13.29 -18.35
CA ASP A 448 -6.55 -12.39 -19.33
C ASP A 448 -5.19 -11.82 -18.89
N LEU A 449 -4.85 -11.85 -17.60
CA LEU A 449 -3.63 -11.24 -17.11
C LEU A 449 -2.37 -11.93 -17.66
N PRO A 450 -1.33 -11.17 -18.04
CA PRO A 450 -0.01 -11.72 -18.28
C PRO A 450 0.51 -12.55 -17.10
N TYR A 451 1.29 -13.59 -17.38
CA TYR A 451 1.77 -14.56 -16.38
C TYR A 451 2.47 -13.95 -15.16
N HIS A 452 3.27 -12.90 -15.39
CA HIS A 452 3.98 -12.20 -14.32
C HIS A 452 3.00 -11.45 -13.41
N LEU A 453 1.96 -10.80 -13.96
CA LEU A 453 0.92 -10.13 -13.19
C LEU A 453 0.03 -11.13 -12.43
N LYS A 454 -0.32 -12.28 -13.03
CA LYS A 454 -1.06 -13.36 -12.33
C LYS A 454 -0.31 -13.82 -11.07
N THR A 455 1.00 -13.99 -11.16
CA THR A 455 1.85 -14.38 -10.02
C THR A 455 1.91 -13.29 -8.95
N CYS A 456 2.10 -12.03 -9.36
CA CYS A 456 2.08 -10.87 -8.48
C CYS A 456 0.73 -10.68 -7.76
N LEU A 457 -0.38 -10.90 -8.47
CA LEU A 457 -1.73 -10.82 -7.93
C LEU A 457 -2.04 -11.97 -6.98
N LEU A 458 -1.70 -13.22 -7.31
CA LEU A 458 -1.84 -14.36 -6.40
C LEU A 458 -1.05 -14.18 -5.11
N TYR A 459 0.11 -13.50 -5.17
CA TYR A 459 0.90 -13.20 -3.98
C TYR A 459 0.13 -12.37 -2.96
N LEU A 460 -0.81 -11.52 -3.38
CA LEU A 460 -1.63 -10.70 -2.48
C LEU A 460 -2.57 -11.52 -1.60
N SER A 461 -2.81 -12.81 -1.90
CA SER A 461 -3.59 -13.72 -1.04
C SER A 461 -3.01 -13.89 0.37
N ILE A 462 -1.73 -13.57 0.59
CA ILE A 462 -1.10 -13.60 1.91
C ILE A 462 -1.60 -12.50 2.85
N ILE A 463 -2.17 -11.42 2.31
CA ILE A 463 -2.54 -10.22 3.05
C ILE A 463 -3.97 -10.36 3.60
N PRO A 464 -4.24 -9.94 4.86
CA PRO A 464 -5.59 -9.94 5.41
C PRO A 464 -6.56 -9.02 4.66
N GLU A 465 -7.87 -9.27 4.83
CA GLU A 465 -8.95 -8.41 4.33
C GLU A 465 -8.79 -6.95 4.83
N ASP A 466 -9.18 -5.98 3.98
CA ASP A 466 -9.07 -4.52 4.20
C ASP A 466 -7.68 -3.94 4.48
N TYR A 467 -6.62 -4.74 4.43
CA TYR A 467 -5.29 -4.29 4.79
C TYR A 467 -4.69 -3.37 3.71
N GLU A 468 -4.27 -2.16 4.10
CA GLU A 468 -3.55 -1.23 3.23
C GLU A 468 -2.09 -1.66 3.03
N ILE A 469 -1.69 -1.85 1.77
CA ILE A 469 -0.35 -2.29 1.41
C ILE A 469 0.39 -1.15 0.75
N LYS A 470 1.48 -0.67 1.37
CA LYS A 470 2.39 0.30 0.74
C LYS A 470 3.01 -0.29 -0.54
N ARG A 471 3.03 0.50 -1.61
CA ARG A 471 3.55 0.11 -2.94
C ARG A 471 4.97 -0.43 -2.86
N ASP A 472 5.89 0.32 -2.26
CA ASP A 472 7.31 -0.07 -2.15
C ASP A 472 7.49 -1.39 -1.39
N ARG A 473 6.67 -1.62 -0.35
CA ARG A 473 6.67 -2.88 0.41
C ARG A 473 6.29 -4.04 -0.51
N LEU A 474 5.26 -3.88 -1.33
CA LEU A 474 4.78 -4.92 -2.23
C LEU A 474 5.81 -5.23 -3.32
N ILE A 475 6.33 -4.20 -4.00
CA ILE A 475 7.33 -4.33 -5.06
C ILE A 475 8.59 -5.05 -4.55
N ARG A 476 9.14 -4.64 -3.40
CA ARG A 476 10.34 -5.28 -2.84
C ARG A 476 10.13 -6.73 -2.47
N ARG A 477 8.91 -7.12 -2.09
CA ARG A 477 8.57 -8.53 -1.85
C ARG A 477 8.52 -9.31 -3.16
N TRP A 478 7.96 -8.75 -4.23
CA TRP A 478 8.00 -9.36 -5.56
C TRP A 478 9.44 -9.55 -6.07
N ILE A 479 10.31 -8.56 -5.86
CA ILE A 479 11.75 -8.65 -6.17
C ILE A 479 12.42 -9.77 -5.35
N ALA A 480 12.17 -9.82 -4.05
CA ALA A 480 12.77 -10.82 -3.16
C ALA A 480 12.30 -12.26 -3.49
N GLU A 481 11.04 -12.43 -3.85
CA GLU A 481 10.49 -13.70 -4.37
C GLU A 481 11.12 -14.11 -5.71
N GLY A 482 11.49 -13.13 -6.54
CA GLY A 482 12.01 -13.32 -7.89
C GLY A 482 10.93 -13.32 -8.97
N PHE A 483 9.81 -12.63 -8.74
CA PHE A 483 8.73 -12.50 -9.73
C PHE A 483 9.04 -11.46 -10.82
N ILE A 484 9.93 -10.52 -10.53
CA ILE A 484 10.39 -9.52 -11.47
C ILE A 484 11.71 -10.01 -12.08
N PRO A 485 11.79 -10.17 -13.42
CA PRO A 485 12.98 -10.68 -14.08
C PRO A 485 14.14 -9.68 -13.98
N THR A 486 15.36 -10.20 -13.86
CA THR A 486 16.61 -9.41 -13.79
C THR A 486 17.18 -9.05 -15.17
N GLU A 487 16.40 -9.14 -16.26
CA GLU A 487 16.89 -8.90 -17.63
C GLU A 487 16.88 -7.40 -17.99
N GLY A 488 18.07 -6.83 -18.20
CA GLY A 488 18.25 -5.51 -18.84
C GLY A 488 19.05 -4.48 -18.03
N VAL A 489 19.19 -3.29 -18.62
CA VAL A 489 19.76 -2.08 -17.98
C VAL A 489 18.74 -1.42 -17.02
N HIS A 490 17.49 -1.90 -17.03
CA HIS A 490 16.36 -1.32 -16.31
C HIS A 490 16.35 -1.68 -14.83
N ASP A 491 15.84 -0.78 -14.00
CA ASP A 491 15.77 -0.95 -12.57
C ASP A 491 14.61 -1.86 -12.16
N MET A 492 14.84 -2.78 -11.22
CA MET A 492 13.83 -3.76 -10.79
C MET A 492 12.65 -3.08 -10.07
N GLU A 493 12.90 -1.99 -9.35
CA GLU A 493 11.84 -1.23 -8.70
C GLU A 493 10.93 -0.53 -9.73
N GLU A 494 11.50 -0.02 -10.83
CA GLU A 494 10.74 0.60 -11.93
C GLU A 494 9.86 -0.43 -12.66
N VAL A 495 10.39 -1.62 -12.96
CA VAL A 495 9.59 -2.72 -13.55
C VAL A 495 8.47 -3.16 -12.59
N GLY A 496 8.77 -3.23 -11.29
CA GLY A 496 7.76 -3.53 -10.27
C GLY A 496 6.68 -2.45 -10.17
N GLU A 497 7.03 -1.18 -10.33
CA GLU A 497 6.08 -0.06 -10.37
C GLU A 497 5.16 -0.18 -11.60
N CYS A 498 5.69 -0.57 -12.77
CA CYS A 498 4.87 -0.87 -13.95
C CYS A 498 3.88 -2.01 -13.66
N TYR A 499 4.31 -3.11 -13.03
CA TYR A 499 3.39 -4.22 -12.71
C TYR A 499 2.29 -3.82 -11.72
N PHE A 500 2.64 -3.01 -10.71
CA PHE A 500 1.69 -2.47 -9.75
C PHE A 500 0.64 -1.59 -10.46
N ASN A 501 1.09 -0.70 -11.32
CA ASN A 501 0.27 0.20 -12.11
C ASN A 501 -0.63 -0.56 -13.10
N ASP A 502 -0.13 -1.62 -13.74
CA ASP A 502 -0.93 -2.47 -14.63
C ASP A 502 -2.08 -3.18 -13.89
N LEU A 503 -1.84 -3.64 -12.65
CA LEU A 503 -2.90 -4.24 -11.82
C LEU A 503 -3.97 -3.20 -11.42
N ILE A 504 -3.58 -1.96 -11.14
CA ILE A 504 -4.52 -0.85 -10.92
C ILE A 504 -5.31 -0.56 -12.19
N ASN A 505 -4.62 -0.46 -13.33
CA ASN A 505 -5.22 -0.18 -14.63
C ASN A 505 -6.17 -1.29 -15.11
N ARG A 506 -6.04 -2.50 -14.60
CA ARG A 506 -6.98 -3.60 -14.83
C ARG A 506 -8.05 -3.74 -13.73
N SER A 507 -8.06 -2.81 -12.78
CA SER A 507 -8.97 -2.77 -11.63
C SER A 507 -8.94 -4.04 -10.79
N MET A 508 -7.78 -4.70 -10.75
CA MET A 508 -7.53 -5.88 -9.92
C MET A 508 -7.11 -5.52 -8.49
N ILE A 509 -6.52 -4.33 -8.33
CA ILE A 509 -6.21 -3.73 -7.04
C ILE A 509 -6.69 -2.28 -7.04
N LEU A 510 -7.08 -1.80 -5.85
CA LEU A 510 -7.59 -0.45 -5.66
C LEU A 510 -6.45 0.46 -5.19
N PRO A 511 -6.21 1.61 -5.86
CA PRO A 511 -5.23 2.59 -5.39
C PRO A 511 -5.72 3.27 -4.11
N VAL A 512 -4.80 3.49 -3.16
CA VAL A 512 -5.04 4.19 -1.89
C VAL A 512 -3.94 5.24 -1.71
N ASN A 513 -4.28 6.38 -1.09
CA ASN A 513 -3.36 7.48 -0.83
C ASN A 513 -2.66 7.96 -2.11
N ILE A 514 -3.43 8.52 -3.04
CA ILE A 514 -2.90 9.14 -4.26
C ILE A 514 -2.06 10.37 -3.85
N GLN A 515 -0.77 10.35 -4.19
CA GLN A 515 0.16 11.42 -3.90
C GLN A 515 -0.03 12.59 -4.88
N TYR A 516 0.63 13.71 -4.60
CA TYR A 516 0.62 14.96 -5.39
C TYR A 516 0.96 14.75 -6.89
N ASP A 517 1.76 13.74 -7.22
CA ASP A 517 2.16 13.39 -8.58
C ASP A 517 1.13 12.50 -9.31
N GLY A 518 0.02 12.17 -8.65
CA GLY A 518 -1.04 11.31 -9.17
C GLY A 518 -0.76 9.81 -9.04
N ARG A 519 0.38 9.41 -8.44
CA ARG A 519 0.70 8.00 -8.20
C ARG A 519 0.11 7.53 -6.87
N ALA A 520 -0.30 6.27 -6.83
CA ALA A 520 -0.78 5.67 -5.59
C ALA A 520 0.38 5.25 -4.69
N ASP A 521 0.40 5.72 -3.44
CA ASP A 521 1.37 5.30 -2.41
C ASP A 521 1.09 3.88 -1.89
N ALA A 522 -0.17 3.47 -1.94
CA ALA A 522 -0.64 2.21 -1.41
C ALA A 522 -1.73 1.59 -2.29
N CYS A 523 -2.06 0.33 -2.01
CA CYS A 523 -3.23 -0.32 -2.57
C CYS A 523 -4.01 -1.13 -1.54
N ARG A 524 -5.26 -1.46 -1.87
CA ARG A 524 -6.08 -2.49 -1.23
C ARG A 524 -6.58 -3.47 -2.27
N VAL A 525 -6.89 -4.69 -1.85
CA VAL A 525 -7.55 -5.68 -2.71
C VAL A 525 -9.03 -5.68 -2.34
N HIS A 526 -9.91 -5.55 -3.33
CA HIS A 526 -11.34 -5.65 -3.09
C HIS A 526 -11.70 -7.09 -2.65
N ASP A 527 -12.59 -7.26 -1.68
CA ASP A 527 -12.86 -8.57 -1.03
C ASP A 527 -13.23 -9.67 -2.01
N MET A 528 -14.09 -9.41 -3.00
CA MET A 528 -14.42 -10.41 -4.03
C MET A 528 -13.21 -10.87 -4.86
N ILE A 529 -12.25 -9.97 -5.10
CA ILE A 529 -10.99 -10.31 -5.78
C ILE A 529 -10.10 -11.10 -4.82
N LEU A 530 -10.05 -10.69 -3.54
CA LEU A 530 -9.31 -11.40 -2.49
C LEU A 530 -9.82 -12.84 -2.34
N ASP A 531 -11.14 -13.05 -2.27
CA ASP A 531 -11.78 -14.37 -2.24
C ASP A 531 -11.40 -15.22 -3.46
N LEU A 532 -11.44 -14.62 -4.66
CA LEU A 532 -11.04 -15.29 -5.89
C LEU A 532 -9.58 -15.74 -5.82
N ILE A 533 -8.63 -14.83 -5.51
CA ILE A 533 -7.20 -15.17 -5.49
C ILE A 533 -6.84 -16.14 -4.37
N ILE A 534 -7.56 -16.10 -3.23
CA ILE A 534 -7.40 -17.10 -2.16
C ILE A 534 -7.87 -18.46 -2.64
N SER A 535 -9.05 -18.55 -3.27
CA SER A 535 -9.58 -19.81 -3.79
C SER A 535 -8.63 -20.46 -4.81
N ILE A 536 -8.08 -19.65 -5.72
CA ILE A 536 -7.08 -20.09 -6.69
C ILE A 536 -5.80 -20.52 -5.97
N SER A 537 -5.30 -19.71 -5.03
CA SER A 537 -4.06 -19.98 -4.31
C SER A 537 -4.10 -21.29 -3.50
N VAL A 538 -5.24 -21.58 -2.85
CA VAL A 538 -5.47 -22.83 -2.11
C VAL A 538 -5.51 -24.01 -3.05
N LYS A 539 -6.23 -23.91 -4.18
CA LYS A 539 -6.27 -24.96 -5.20
C LYS A 539 -4.88 -25.27 -5.75
N GLU A 540 -4.07 -24.23 -5.95
CA GLU A 540 -2.72 -24.33 -6.48
C GLU A 540 -1.63 -24.67 -5.45
N ASN A 541 -1.94 -24.70 -4.15
CA ASN A 541 -0.91 -24.75 -3.11
C ASN A 541 0.15 -23.64 -3.30
N PHE A 542 -0.26 -22.45 -3.76
CA PHE A 542 0.65 -21.33 -4.02
C PHE A 542 1.03 -20.59 -2.72
N VAL A 543 0.03 -20.34 -1.87
CA VAL A 543 0.17 -19.82 -0.50
C VAL A 543 -0.63 -20.73 0.44
N THR A 544 -0.05 -21.02 1.60
CA THR A 544 -0.77 -21.63 2.70
C THR A 544 -1.13 -20.57 3.73
N LEU A 545 -2.42 -20.37 3.94
CA LEU A 545 -2.98 -19.47 4.94
C LEU A 545 -3.31 -20.27 6.20
N HIS A 546 -2.83 -19.79 7.36
CA HIS A 546 -3.09 -20.44 8.64
C HIS A 546 -3.60 -19.41 9.66
N GLY A 547 -4.71 -19.73 10.32
CA GLY A 547 -5.47 -18.82 11.20
C GLY A 547 -6.93 -18.60 10.79
N ASP A 548 -7.32 -19.02 9.57
CA ASP A 548 -8.67 -18.82 9.03
C ASP A 548 -9.43 -20.16 8.87
N GLN A 549 -10.50 -20.36 9.66
CA GLN A 549 -11.31 -21.59 9.74
C GLN A 549 -12.00 -22.02 8.43
N ASN A 550 -12.06 -21.18 7.39
CA ASN A 550 -12.85 -21.46 6.19
C ASN A 550 -12.14 -22.36 5.17
N TYR A 551 -10.84 -22.60 5.34
CA TYR A 551 -10.06 -23.42 4.41
C TYR A 551 -9.56 -24.67 5.13
N LYS A 552 -10.08 -25.84 4.75
CA LYS A 552 -9.56 -27.12 5.23
C LYS A 552 -8.08 -27.20 4.85
N ILE A 553 -7.20 -27.27 5.84
CA ILE A 553 -5.77 -27.50 5.64
C ILE A 553 -5.63 -28.80 4.86
N VAL A 554 -5.23 -28.71 3.60
CA VAL A 554 -4.91 -29.88 2.79
C VAL A 554 -3.72 -30.58 3.45
N GLN A 555 -3.95 -31.81 3.87
CA GLN A 555 -2.96 -32.65 4.53
C GLN A 555 -1.80 -32.97 3.56
N GLN A 556 -0.56 -32.88 4.06
CA GLN A 556 0.68 -33.41 3.44
C GLN A 556 1.22 -32.74 2.16
N ASN A 557 1.34 -31.41 2.09
CA ASN A 557 2.06 -30.73 0.99
C ASN A 557 3.25 -29.88 1.46
N LYS A 558 4.26 -29.73 0.58
CA LYS A 558 5.37 -28.79 0.76
C LYS A 558 4.84 -27.36 0.76
N VAL A 559 5.20 -26.57 1.77
CA VAL A 559 4.77 -25.18 1.89
C VAL A 559 5.86 -24.26 1.37
N ARG A 560 5.54 -23.45 0.35
CA ARG A 560 6.46 -22.45 -0.22
C ARG A 560 6.26 -21.06 0.37
N ARG A 561 5.03 -20.67 0.65
CA ARG A 561 4.68 -19.35 1.20
C ARG A 561 3.67 -19.53 2.30
N LEU A 562 3.97 -19.00 3.48
CA LEU A 562 3.18 -19.16 4.69
C LEU A 562 2.76 -17.79 5.19
N SER A 563 1.44 -17.59 5.33
CA SER A 563 0.89 -16.44 6.03
C SER A 563 0.23 -16.91 7.32
N LEU A 564 0.67 -16.34 8.44
CA LEU A 564 0.13 -16.61 9.77
C LEU A 564 -0.62 -15.38 10.25
N ASN A 565 -1.94 -15.49 10.39
CA ASN A 565 -2.76 -14.38 10.87
C ASN A 565 -3.26 -14.66 12.29
N TYR A 566 -2.54 -14.13 13.27
CA TYR A 566 -2.86 -14.21 14.70
C TYR A 566 -3.85 -13.14 15.18
N HIS A 567 -4.36 -12.25 14.31
CA HIS A 567 -5.48 -11.39 14.70
C HIS A 567 -6.75 -12.19 14.99
N ALA A 568 -6.89 -13.37 14.37
CA ALA A 568 -8.11 -14.17 14.44
C ALA A 568 -8.12 -15.17 15.62
N ARG A 569 -6.95 -15.58 16.14
CA ARG A 569 -6.79 -16.55 17.25
C ARG A 569 -5.44 -16.36 17.95
N GLU A 570 -5.45 -16.39 19.28
CA GLU A 570 -4.24 -16.29 20.12
C GLU A 570 -3.42 -17.61 20.15
N ASP A 571 -4.05 -18.77 19.89
CA ASP A 571 -3.44 -20.11 20.00
C ASP A 571 -3.21 -20.83 18.66
N ILE A 572 -2.64 -20.15 17.66
CA ILE A 572 -2.35 -20.81 16.37
C ILE A 572 -1.09 -21.67 16.50
N MET A 573 -1.26 -22.97 16.73
CA MET A 573 -0.19 -23.95 16.57
C MET A 573 -0.06 -24.36 15.09
N ILE A 574 1.17 -24.34 14.56
CA ILE A 574 1.47 -24.91 13.25
C ILE A 574 1.32 -26.44 13.35
N PRO A 575 0.48 -27.09 12.53
CA PRO A 575 0.31 -28.53 12.58
C PRO A 575 1.64 -29.25 12.35
N SER A 576 1.94 -30.28 13.14
CA SER A 576 3.15 -31.10 12.98
C SER A 576 3.22 -31.81 11.62
N SER A 577 2.09 -31.95 10.93
CA SER A 577 1.97 -32.50 9.58
C SER A 577 2.43 -31.55 8.47
N MET A 578 2.74 -30.28 8.76
CA MET A 578 3.14 -29.27 7.77
C MET A 578 4.65 -29.30 7.50
N ILE A 579 5.06 -29.49 6.23
CA ILE A 579 6.48 -29.48 5.85
C ILE A 579 6.91 -28.02 5.60
N VAL A 580 7.44 -27.37 6.64
CA VAL A 580 7.89 -25.97 6.61
C VAL A 580 9.34 -25.78 6.14
N SER A 581 10.09 -26.86 5.90
CA SER A 581 11.50 -26.78 5.53
C SER A 581 11.75 -26.08 4.19
N HIS A 582 10.74 -26.01 3.32
CA HIS A 582 10.79 -25.43 1.98
C HIS A 582 10.16 -24.02 1.88
N VAL A 583 9.86 -23.40 3.03
CA VAL A 583 9.25 -22.07 3.08
C VAL A 583 10.24 -21.02 2.57
N ARG A 584 9.82 -20.30 1.53
CA ARG A 584 10.51 -19.17 0.91
C ARG A 584 9.99 -17.82 1.42
N SER A 585 8.73 -17.73 1.83
CA SER A 585 8.18 -16.52 2.44
C SER A 585 7.36 -16.83 3.67
N LEU A 586 7.62 -16.08 4.73
CA LEU A 586 6.86 -16.09 5.96
C LEU A 586 6.38 -14.68 6.26
N THR A 587 5.06 -14.51 6.33
CA THR A 587 4.41 -13.28 6.75
C THR A 587 3.62 -13.54 8.01
N ILE A 588 3.74 -12.65 8.99
CA ILE A 588 3.07 -12.82 10.27
C ILE A 588 2.36 -11.53 10.63
N PHE A 589 1.07 -11.67 10.94
CA PHE A 589 0.21 -10.59 11.39
C PHE A 589 -0.29 -10.89 12.80
N GLY A 590 -0.29 -9.88 13.66
CA GLY A 590 -0.92 -9.96 14.98
C GLY A 590 -0.03 -10.56 16.06
N TYR A 591 -0.67 -11.09 17.10
CA TYR A 591 -0.04 -11.53 18.34
C TYR A 591 0.42 -12.99 18.27
N ALA A 592 1.72 -13.23 18.12
CA ALA A 592 2.28 -14.58 18.07
C ALA A 592 3.15 -14.88 19.29
N GLU A 593 2.71 -15.80 20.16
CA GLU A 593 3.54 -16.33 21.26
C GLU A 593 4.45 -17.46 20.81
N HIS A 594 3.99 -18.30 19.88
CA HIS A 594 4.65 -19.55 19.49
C HIS A 594 5.06 -19.49 18.02
N MET A 595 6.32 -19.12 17.77
CA MET A 595 6.88 -19.01 16.42
C MET A 595 7.56 -20.29 15.93
N PRO A 596 7.48 -20.62 14.62
CA PRO A 596 8.33 -21.64 14.04
C PRO A 596 9.79 -21.22 14.16
N ALA A 597 10.63 -22.14 14.66
CA ALA A 597 12.06 -21.89 14.79
C ALA A 597 12.70 -21.57 13.43
N LEU A 598 13.31 -20.39 13.29
CA LEU A 598 14.00 -19.96 12.06
C LEU A 598 15.06 -20.97 11.59
N SER A 599 15.62 -21.77 12.51
CA SER A 599 16.56 -22.85 12.20
C SER A 599 16.01 -23.91 11.24
N LYS A 600 14.69 -24.03 11.11
CA LYS A 600 14.01 -24.98 10.22
C LYS A 600 13.72 -24.43 8.82
N LEU A 601 13.92 -23.12 8.57
CA LEU A 601 13.41 -22.43 7.37
C LEU A 601 14.54 -22.02 6.40
N GLN A 602 15.36 -22.98 5.98
CA GLN A 602 16.65 -22.71 5.31
C GLN A 602 16.55 -22.02 3.93
N PHE A 603 15.41 -22.14 3.24
CA PHE A 603 15.18 -21.57 1.91
C PHE A 603 14.43 -20.22 1.93
N MET A 604 14.32 -19.59 3.10
CA MET A 604 13.58 -18.35 3.26
C MET A 604 14.25 -17.18 2.52
N ARG A 605 13.45 -16.46 1.72
CA ARG A 605 13.78 -15.24 0.98
C ARG A 605 13.13 -14.01 1.57
N VAL A 606 11.91 -14.14 2.10
CA VAL A 606 11.11 -13.05 2.65
C VAL A 606 10.68 -13.38 4.08
N LEU A 607 11.06 -12.53 5.02
CA LEU A 607 10.56 -12.54 6.39
C LEU A 607 9.93 -11.18 6.72
N ASP A 608 8.62 -11.14 6.91
CA ASP A 608 7.87 -9.94 7.25
C ASP A 608 7.05 -10.20 8.52
N VAL A 609 7.47 -9.61 9.62
CA VAL A 609 6.88 -9.84 10.94
C VAL A 609 6.23 -8.55 11.43
N GLU A 610 4.92 -8.59 11.61
CA GLU A 610 4.14 -7.54 12.26
C GLU A 610 3.60 -8.06 13.59
N ASN A 611 4.32 -7.79 14.68
CA ASN A 611 3.95 -8.19 16.03
C ASN A 611 4.21 -7.04 17.01
N LYS A 612 3.14 -6.44 17.52
CA LYS A 612 3.23 -5.19 18.27
C LYS A 612 3.65 -5.34 19.74
N MET A 613 3.71 -6.55 20.31
CA MET A 613 3.67 -6.69 21.78
C MET A 613 4.62 -7.73 22.42
N VAL A 614 4.93 -8.89 21.80
CA VAL A 614 5.51 -10.03 22.58
C VAL A 614 6.82 -10.64 22.08
N LEU A 615 7.23 -10.42 20.84
CA LEU A 615 8.46 -11.05 20.34
C LEU A 615 9.72 -10.46 21.00
N ASP A 616 10.50 -11.34 21.62
CA ASP A 616 11.79 -11.05 22.23
C ASP A 616 12.96 -11.22 21.23
N HIS A 617 14.11 -10.61 21.55
CA HIS A 617 15.34 -10.65 20.74
C HIS A 617 15.85 -12.07 20.45
N SER A 618 15.52 -13.05 21.31
CA SER A 618 15.85 -14.47 21.14
C SER A 618 15.36 -15.07 19.81
N PHE A 619 14.29 -14.51 19.22
CA PHE A 619 13.79 -14.88 17.90
C PHE A 619 14.87 -14.82 16.80
N LEU A 620 15.76 -13.83 16.86
CA LEU A 620 16.76 -13.58 15.80
C LEU A 620 18.02 -14.45 15.95
N LYS A 621 18.14 -15.26 17.02
CA LYS A 621 19.36 -16.04 17.33
C LYS A 621 19.86 -16.92 16.18
N HIS A 622 18.96 -17.42 15.35
CA HIS A 622 19.28 -18.29 14.21
C HIS A 622 19.10 -17.64 12.85
N ILE A 623 18.99 -16.31 12.79
CA ILE A 623 18.73 -15.60 11.53
C ILE A 623 19.84 -15.83 10.49
N HIS A 624 21.09 -15.96 10.91
CA HIS A 624 22.24 -16.26 10.05
C HIS A 624 22.12 -17.55 9.23
N ARG A 625 21.25 -18.47 9.66
CA ARG A 625 20.98 -19.72 8.92
C ARG A 625 20.10 -19.50 7.69
N LEU A 626 19.45 -18.35 7.57
CA LEU A 626 18.59 -17.97 6.45
C LEU A 626 19.44 -17.38 5.31
N SER A 627 20.37 -18.15 4.77
CA SER A 627 21.35 -17.67 3.79
C SER A 627 20.74 -17.14 2.48
N GLN A 628 19.50 -17.50 2.19
CA GLN A 628 18.75 -17.05 1.01
C GLN A 628 17.89 -15.79 1.28
N LEU A 629 17.92 -15.25 2.50
CA LEU A 629 17.08 -14.12 2.88
C LEU A 629 17.47 -12.87 2.09
N LYS A 630 16.49 -12.30 1.39
CA LYS A 630 16.63 -11.06 0.61
C LYS A 630 15.85 -9.90 1.22
N TYR A 631 14.73 -10.19 1.88
CA TYR A 631 13.85 -9.20 2.49
C TYR A 631 13.62 -9.52 3.96
N LEU A 632 13.98 -8.58 4.83
CA LEU A 632 13.69 -8.63 6.27
C LEU A 632 12.95 -7.36 6.69
N ARG A 633 11.72 -7.51 7.18
CA ARG A 633 10.96 -6.45 7.81
C ARG A 633 10.55 -6.87 9.22
N LEU A 634 10.90 -6.03 10.19
CA LEU A 634 10.54 -6.21 11.59
C LEU A 634 9.70 -5.02 12.04
N ASN A 635 8.42 -5.27 12.28
CA ASN A 635 7.53 -4.33 12.95
C ASN A 635 7.22 -4.88 14.35
N VAL A 636 8.20 -4.70 15.25
CA VAL A 636 8.22 -5.23 16.60
C VAL A 636 8.91 -4.23 17.54
N ARG A 637 8.12 -3.49 18.33
CA ARG A 637 8.62 -2.45 19.23
C ARG A 637 9.60 -2.94 20.30
N ARG A 638 9.49 -4.21 20.74
CA ARG A 638 10.36 -4.78 21.77
C ARG A 638 11.77 -5.15 21.30
N ILE A 639 12.02 -5.19 19.98
CA ILE A 639 13.35 -5.47 19.46
C ILE A 639 14.20 -4.21 19.57
N THR A 640 15.24 -4.28 20.41
CA THR A 640 16.18 -3.18 20.68
C THR A 640 17.57 -3.40 20.06
N ALA A 641 17.90 -4.64 19.68
CA ALA A 641 19.19 -4.99 19.11
C ALA A 641 19.08 -6.11 18.07
N LEU A 642 20.05 -6.16 17.15
CA LEU A 642 20.20 -7.22 16.16
C LEU A 642 21.46 -8.05 16.44
N PRO A 643 21.45 -9.36 16.13
CA PRO A 643 22.63 -10.20 16.30
C PRO A 643 23.75 -9.83 15.32
N GLU A 644 25.01 -9.93 15.76
CA GLU A 644 26.19 -9.72 14.91
C GLU A 644 26.31 -10.71 13.75
N GLN A 645 25.59 -11.83 13.80
CA GLN A 645 25.55 -12.77 12.69
C GLN A 645 24.64 -12.30 11.54
N LEU A 646 23.94 -11.17 11.68
CA LEU A 646 23.15 -10.58 10.59
C LEU A 646 24.02 -10.24 9.37
N GLY A 647 25.27 -9.80 9.58
CA GLY A 647 26.21 -9.53 8.49
C GLY A 647 26.63 -10.76 7.68
N GLU A 648 26.23 -11.97 8.08
CA GLU A 648 26.44 -13.21 7.31
C GLU A 648 25.39 -13.38 6.19
N LEU A 649 24.31 -12.59 6.19
CA LEU A 649 23.22 -12.65 5.21
C LEU A 649 23.58 -11.96 3.88
N GLN A 650 24.56 -12.50 3.17
CA GLN A 650 25.14 -11.89 1.96
C GLN A 650 24.16 -11.65 0.78
N ASN A 651 22.94 -12.20 0.86
CA ASN A 651 21.88 -12.00 -0.13
C ASN A 651 20.83 -10.96 0.29
N LEU A 652 20.94 -10.36 1.48
CA LEU A 652 19.98 -9.39 1.97
C LEU A 652 19.99 -8.11 1.10
N GLN A 653 18.82 -7.73 0.61
CA GLN A 653 18.59 -6.57 -0.27
C GLN A 653 17.77 -5.49 0.42
N THR A 654 16.82 -5.87 1.27
CA THR A 654 15.97 -4.94 2.02
C THR A 654 15.98 -5.27 3.51
N LEU A 655 16.28 -4.27 4.33
CA LEU A 655 16.19 -4.31 5.78
C LEU A 655 15.31 -3.14 6.27
N ASP A 656 14.08 -3.43 6.71
CA ASP A 656 13.12 -2.44 7.24
C ASP A 656 12.90 -2.67 8.74
N LEU A 657 13.35 -1.71 9.54
CA LEU A 657 13.38 -1.72 11.01
C LEU A 657 12.68 -0.50 11.61
N ARG A 658 11.94 0.29 10.80
CA ARG A 658 11.32 1.57 11.23
C ARG A 658 10.44 1.45 12.47
N TRP A 659 9.85 0.28 12.68
CA TRP A 659 8.93 0.04 13.80
C TRP A 659 9.58 -0.82 14.91
N THR A 660 10.88 -0.64 15.10
CA THR A 660 11.66 -1.24 16.19
C THR A 660 12.27 -0.13 17.08
N GLN A 661 12.91 -0.50 18.17
CA GLN A 661 13.65 0.42 19.05
C GLN A 661 15.16 0.28 18.87
N ILE A 662 15.61 -0.15 17.69
CA ILE A 662 17.03 -0.33 17.38
C ILE A 662 17.68 1.04 17.13
N LYS A 663 18.66 1.39 17.97
CA LYS A 663 19.45 2.63 17.84
C LYS A 663 20.84 2.43 17.25
N LYS A 664 21.38 1.21 17.33
CA LYS A 664 22.69 0.85 16.82
C LYS A 664 22.63 -0.46 16.04
N LEU A 665 23.20 -0.46 14.84
CA LEU A 665 23.34 -1.68 14.04
C LEU A 665 24.60 -2.47 14.45
N PRO A 666 24.59 -3.80 14.29
CA PRO A 666 25.77 -4.63 14.47
C PRO A 666 26.89 -4.20 13.51
N SER A 667 28.13 -4.24 13.98
CA SER A 667 29.32 -3.84 13.21
C SER A 667 29.49 -4.63 11.90
N SER A 668 28.98 -5.85 11.88
CA SER A 668 28.94 -6.72 10.71
C SER A 668 28.01 -6.26 9.58
N ILE A 669 27.10 -5.30 9.79
CA ILE A 669 26.12 -4.87 8.77
C ILE A 669 26.80 -4.40 7.47
N VAL A 670 27.99 -3.80 7.58
CA VAL A 670 28.77 -3.29 6.46
C VAL A 670 29.28 -4.37 5.50
N ARG A 671 29.14 -5.65 5.89
CA ARG A 671 29.44 -6.80 5.04
C ARG A 671 28.32 -7.11 4.03
N LEU A 672 27.15 -6.48 4.16
CA LEU A 672 25.99 -6.73 3.30
C LEU A 672 26.07 -5.98 1.96
N GLN A 673 26.96 -6.42 1.08
CA GLN A 673 27.26 -5.71 -0.17
C GLN A 673 26.09 -5.63 -1.18
N LYS A 674 25.05 -6.45 -1.00
CA LYS A 674 23.83 -6.45 -1.83
C LYS A 674 22.68 -5.64 -1.23
N LEU A 675 22.88 -5.00 -0.07
CA LEU A 675 21.83 -4.22 0.58
C LEU A 675 21.50 -2.98 -0.26
N VAL A 676 20.27 -2.93 -0.75
CA VAL A 676 19.73 -1.84 -1.59
C VAL A 676 18.93 -0.85 -0.74
N CYS A 677 18.21 -1.34 0.27
CA CYS A 677 17.36 -0.52 1.11
C CYS A 677 17.62 -0.81 2.59
N LEU A 678 17.94 0.25 3.33
CA LEU A 678 18.04 0.26 4.78
C LEU A 678 17.07 1.31 5.33
N ARG A 679 15.94 0.85 5.87
CA ARG A 679 14.92 1.69 6.49
C ARG A 679 14.98 1.57 8.01
N VAL A 680 15.33 2.64 8.68
CA VAL A 680 15.49 2.74 10.14
C VAL A 680 14.86 4.04 10.65
N ASN A 681 14.72 4.17 11.97
CA ASN A 681 14.19 5.37 12.64
C ASN A 681 15.21 5.92 13.64
N SER A 682 15.84 7.05 13.31
CA SER A 682 16.85 7.73 14.13
C SER A 682 17.93 6.74 14.64
N LEU A 683 18.70 6.21 13.70
CA LEU A 683 19.78 5.25 13.94
C LEU A 683 21.15 5.95 13.90
N GLU A 684 22.07 5.58 14.80
CA GLU A 684 23.48 5.97 14.69
C GLU A 684 24.08 5.52 13.34
N LEU A 685 24.79 6.41 12.67
CA LEU A 685 25.47 6.11 11.41
C LEU A 685 26.57 5.05 11.66
N PRO A 686 26.50 3.85 11.03
CA PRO A 686 27.46 2.80 11.29
C PRO A 686 28.81 3.08 10.63
N GLU A 687 29.90 2.80 11.35
CA GLU A 687 31.25 2.83 10.78
C GLU A 687 31.39 1.81 9.66
N GLY A 688 31.94 2.22 8.51
CA GLY A 688 32.04 1.40 7.32
C GLY A 688 30.81 1.47 6.42
N ILE A 689 29.88 2.41 6.64
CA ILE A 689 28.68 2.60 5.79
C ILE A 689 29.05 2.73 4.32
N GLY A 690 30.21 3.34 4.03
CA GLY A 690 30.73 3.50 2.67
C GLY A 690 30.98 2.17 1.95
N ASN A 691 31.00 1.04 2.64
CA ASN A 691 31.13 -0.28 2.00
C ASN A 691 29.83 -0.79 1.35
N LEU A 692 28.68 -0.20 1.67
CA LEU A 692 27.36 -0.59 1.15
C LEU A 692 27.09 0.02 -0.24
N GLN A 693 27.93 -0.31 -1.21
CA GLN A 693 27.93 0.30 -2.55
C GLN A 693 26.66 0.03 -3.39
N ALA A 694 25.81 -0.92 -2.99
CA ALA A 694 24.52 -1.19 -3.62
C ALA A 694 23.36 -0.35 -3.04
N LEU A 695 23.60 0.39 -1.95
CA LEU A 695 22.56 1.09 -1.22
C LEU A 695 21.97 2.24 -2.05
N GLN A 696 20.65 2.21 -2.19
CA GLN A 696 19.84 3.20 -2.91
C GLN A 696 18.92 3.98 -1.96
N GLU A 697 18.52 3.40 -0.84
CA GLU A 697 17.71 4.07 0.18
C GLU A 697 18.30 3.87 1.57
N LEU A 698 18.48 4.99 2.29
CA LEU A 698 18.91 5.05 3.67
C LEU A 698 18.01 6.04 4.41
N SER A 699 17.08 5.57 5.25
CA SER A 699 16.14 6.45 5.96
C SER A 699 16.62 6.82 7.38
N GLU A 700 16.29 8.04 7.82
CA GLU A 700 16.42 8.60 9.17
C GLU A 700 17.69 8.19 9.97
N ILE A 701 18.85 8.62 9.50
CA ILE A 701 20.11 8.50 10.25
C ILE A 701 20.25 9.66 11.22
N GLU A 702 20.50 9.35 12.49
CA GLU A 702 20.77 10.33 13.53
C GLU A 702 22.22 10.78 13.48
N ILE A 703 22.41 12.10 13.36
CA ILE A 703 23.69 12.80 13.45
C ILE A 703 23.68 13.57 14.76
N ASN A 704 24.49 13.09 15.71
CA ASN A 704 24.65 13.65 17.05
C ASN A 704 26.13 13.71 17.43
N HIS A 705 26.44 14.18 18.65
CA HIS A 705 27.81 14.33 19.14
C HIS A 705 28.61 13.02 19.25
N ASN A 706 27.96 11.85 19.17
CA ASN A 706 28.62 10.54 19.22
C ASN A 706 28.93 10.01 17.81
N THR A 707 28.50 10.71 16.75
CA THR A 707 28.68 10.26 15.38
C THR A 707 30.15 10.32 14.98
N SER A 708 30.67 9.25 14.39
CA SER A 708 32.05 9.26 13.89
C SER A 708 32.15 10.16 12.65
N VAL A 709 33.03 11.17 12.69
CA VAL A 709 33.31 12.07 11.56
C VAL A 709 33.75 11.29 10.32
N TYR A 710 34.50 10.20 10.52
CA TYR A 710 34.89 9.29 9.43
C TYR A 710 33.67 8.64 8.75
N SER A 711 32.67 8.22 9.53
CA SER A 711 31.44 7.63 9.00
C SER A 711 30.63 8.65 8.20
N LEU A 712 30.61 9.91 8.63
CA LEU A 712 30.00 10.99 7.86
C LEU A 712 30.69 11.15 6.50
N GLN A 713 32.02 11.18 6.46
CA GLN A 713 32.76 11.25 5.19
C GLN A 713 32.49 10.05 4.27
N GLU A 714 32.33 8.86 4.85
CA GLU A 714 32.01 7.64 4.11
C GLU A 714 30.60 7.66 3.50
N LEU A 715 29.64 8.37 4.10
CA LEU A 715 28.30 8.56 3.55
C LEU A 715 28.37 9.13 2.13
N GLY A 716 29.29 10.07 1.90
CA GLY A 716 29.54 10.67 0.59
C GLY A 716 30.06 9.69 -0.49
N ASN A 717 30.42 8.47 -0.13
CA ASN A 717 30.92 7.45 -1.05
C ASN A 717 29.81 6.54 -1.63
N LEU A 718 28.55 6.72 -1.22
CA LEU A 718 27.42 5.92 -1.67
C LEU A 718 26.86 6.39 -3.01
N LYS A 719 27.53 6.03 -4.11
CA LYS A 719 27.23 6.53 -5.47
C LYS A 719 25.84 6.16 -6.01
N LYS A 720 25.22 5.10 -5.50
CA LYS A 720 23.90 4.64 -5.94
C LYS A 720 22.76 5.20 -5.09
N LEU A 721 23.06 5.94 -4.04
CA LEU A 721 22.07 6.45 -3.09
C LEU A 721 21.12 7.44 -3.79
N ARG A 722 19.82 7.15 -3.70
CA ARG A 722 18.72 7.93 -4.27
C ARG A 722 17.91 8.64 -3.20
N ILE A 723 17.69 7.99 -2.07
CA ILE A 723 16.87 8.49 -0.97
C ILE A 723 17.72 8.52 0.29
N LEU A 724 17.84 9.70 0.89
CA LEU A 724 18.55 9.92 2.15
C LEU A 724 17.64 10.60 3.17
N GLY A 725 17.42 9.96 4.31
CA GLY A 725 16.78 10.55 5.49
C GLY A 725 17.82 10.84 6.57
N LEU A 726 17.80 12.05 7.12
CA LEU A 726 18.71 12.53 8.16
C LEU A 726 17.92 13.09 9.34
N ASN A 727 18.50 12.97 10.53
CA ASN A 727 18.09 13.68 11.73
C ASN A 727 19.31 14.39 12.33
N TRP A 728 19.30 15.71 12.30
CA TRP A 728 20.36 16.54 12.86
C TRP A 728 20.02 16.90 14.31
N SER A 729 20.76 16.32 15.25
CA SER A 729 20.52 16.46 16.70
C SER A 729 21.66 17.17 17.43
N ILE A 730 22.44 18.01 16.73
CA ILE A 730 23.55 18.79 17.30
C ILE A 730 23.09 20.25 17.49
N SER A 731 23.16 20.76 18.73
CA SER A 731 22.77 22.14 19.09
C SER A 731 23.96 23.12 19.09
N ASP A 732 23.68 24.41 18.89
CA ASP A 732 24.64 25.52 18.70
C ASP A 732 25.56 25.84 19.89
N SER A 733 25.45 25.13 21.01
CA SER A 733 26.19 25.44 22.25
C SER A 733 27.64 24.95 22.29
N ASN A 734 28.13 24.20 21.29
CA ASN A 734 29.44 23.54 21.31
C ASN A 734 30.34 23.92 20.12
N CYS A 735 31.65 24.06 20.36
CA CYS A 735 32.66 24.45 19.36
C CYS A 735 32.88 23.43 18.21
N ASP A 736 32.42 22.19 18.36
CA ASP A 736 32.62 21.12 17.37
C ASP A 736 31.55 21.06 16.26
N ILE A 737 30.47 21.85 16.35
CA ILE A 737 29.35 21.82 15.38
C ILE A 737 29.83 22.02 13.94
N LYS A 738 30.80 22.91 13.75
CA LYS A 738 31.39 23.23 12.45
C LYS A 738 32.05 22.00 11.81
N ILE A 739 32.72 21.16 12.60
CA ILE A 739 33.37 19.94 12.08
C ILE A 739 32.31 18.99 11.51
N TYR A 740 31.22 18.75 12.25
CA TYR A 740 30.14 17.87 11.79
C TYR A 740 29.42 18.44 10.57
N ALA A 741 29.13 19.74 10.60
CA ALA A 741 28.47 20.44 9.51
C ALA A 741 29.30 20.40 8.22
N ASP A 742 30.59 20.75 8.29
CA ASP A 742 31.49 20.76 7.13
C ASP A 742 31.62 19.35 6.51
N ASN A 743 31.70 18.31 7.34
CA ASN A 743 31.78 16.92 6.86
C ASN A 743 30.46 16.41 6.28
N LEU A 744 29.32 16.81 6.86
CA LEU A 744 28.00 16.49 6.31
C LEU A 744 27.79 17.19 4.97
N VAL A 745 28.07 18.49 4.88
CA VAL A 745 27.99 19.27 3.62
C VAL A 745 28.87 18.64 2.55
N THR A 746 30.14 18.31 2.88
CA THR A 746 31.05 17.65 1.93
C THR A 746 30.45 16.34 1.39
N SER A 747 29.78 15.58 2.24
CA SER A 747 29.16 14.31 1.87
C SER A 747 27.90 14.52 1.03
N LEU A 748 27.07 15.50 1.37
CA LEU A 748 25.89 15.90 0.60
C LEU A 748 26.27 16.46 -0.78
N CYS A 749 27.34 17.23 -0.90
CA CYS A 749 27.86 17.69 -2.19
C CYS A 749 28.27 16.51 -3.07
N LYS A 750 29.02 15.53 -2.52
CA LYS A 750 29.38 14.30 -3.26
C LYS A 750 28.13 13.54 -3.70
N LEU A 751 27.17 13.34 -2.81
CA LEU A 751 25.92 12.62 -3.12
C LEU A 751 25.08 13.36 -4.18
N GLY A 752 25.02 14.68 -4.11
CA GLY A 752 24.34 15.54 -5.08
C GLY A 752 24.91 15.46 -6.49
N MET A 753 26.21 15.13 -6.61
CA MET A 753 26.86 14.86 -7.90
C MET A 753 26.57 13.46 -8.46
N PHE A 754 25.97 12.57 -7.67
CA PHE A 754 25.66 11.21 -8.08
C PHE A 754 24.19 11.06 -8.47
N ASN A 755 23.39 10.27 -7.75
CA ASN A 755 22.03 9.90 -8.12
C ASN A 755 21.02 10.23 -7.01
N LEU A 756 21.31 11.23 -6.17
CA LEU A 756 20.42 11.64 -5.08
C LEU A 756 19.16 12.30 -5.66
N ARG A 757 18.00 11.71 -5.38
CA ARG A 757 16.68 12.14 -5.86
C ARG A 757 15.77 12.66 -4.75
N SER A 758 15.93 12.18 -3.53
CA SER A 758 15.12 12.58 -2.38
C SER A 758 15.98 12.79 -1.15
N ILE A 759 15.78 13.90 -0.46
CA ILE A 759 16.31 14.14 0.88
C ILE A 759 15.20 14.48 1.86
N GLN A 760 15.26 13.89 3.05
CA GLN A 760 14.34 14.15 4.15
C GLN A 760 15.16 14.52 5.40
N ILE A 761 14.85 15.65 6.03
CA ILE A 761 15.53 16.11 7.25
C ILE A 761 14.50 16.22 8.38
N GLN A 762 14.54 15.30 9.34
CA GLN A 762 13.55 15.18 10.41
C GLN A 762 14.18 15.39 11.78
N GLY A 763 13.44 15.99 12.71
CA GLY A 763 13.98 16.35 14.02
C GLY A 763 12.87 16.68 15.01
N TYR A 764 13.27 16.87 16.26
CA TYR A 764 12.37 17.13 17.39
C TYR A 764 12.66 18.46 18.12
N HIS A 765 13.74 19.15 17.73
CA HIS A 765 14.20 20.38 18.34
C HIS A 765 14.32 21.47 17.29
N ILE A 766 13.90 22.70 17.62
CA ILE A 766 13.97 23.86 16.72
C ILE A 766 15.44 24.24 16.50
N ILE A 767 16.00 23.93 15.33
CA ILE A 767 17.41 24.16 14.98
C ILE A 767 17.51 24.89 13.63
N SER A 768 18.41 25.87 13.54
CA SER A 768 18.71 26.54 12.26
C SER A 768 19.60 25.66 11.38
N LEU A 769 19.30 25.56 10.08
CA LEU A 769 20.13 24.86 9.09
C LEU A 769 21.06 25.80 8.31
N ASP A 770 21.53 26.88 8.96
CA ASP A 770 22.40 27.90 8.35
C ASP A 770 23.62 27.33 7.63
N PHE A 771 24.19 26.24 8.14
CA PHE A 771 25.35 25.60 7.54
C PHE A 771 25.09 25.03 6.13
N LEU A 772 23.82 24.74 5.77
CA LEU A 772 23.41 24.29 4.43
C LEU A 772 22.94 25.41 3.50
N LEU A 773 22.78 26.63 4.01
CA LEU A 773 22.12 27.72 3.29
C LEU A 773 22.78 28.05 1.95
N ASP A 774 24.11 28.19 1.94
CA ASP A 774 24.89 28.49 0.72
C ASP A 774 26.04 27.50 0.47
N SER A 775 26.17 26.46 1.30
CA SER A 775 27.34 25.55 1.27
C SER A 775 27.15 24.32 0.38
N TRP A 776 25.93 24.03 -0.07
CA TRP A 776 25.64 22.84 -0.89
C TRP A 776 25.97 23.09 -2.37
N PHE A 777 27.26 23.12 -2.68
CA PHE A 777 27.78 23.31 -4.03
C PHE A 777 28.74 22.19 -4.44
N PRO A 778 28.59 21.61 -5.65
CA PRO A 778 27.56 21.88 -6.65
C PRO A 778 26.15 21.43 -6.20
N PRO A 779 25.09 22.08 -6.68
CA PRO A 779 23.72 21.74 -6.30
C PRO A 779 23.31 20.35 -6.82
N PRO A 780 22.42 19.63 -6.11
CA PRO A 780 21.96 18.30 -6.48
C PRO A 780 20.96 18.35 -7.63
N HIS A 781 21.46 18.45 -8.86
CA HIS A 781 20.65 18.66 -10.08
C HIS A 781 19.63 17.54 -10.38
N LEU A 782 19.77 16.34 -9.82
CA LEU A 782 18.79 15.25 -9.97
C LEU A 782 17.75 15.21 -8.83
N LEU A 783 17.76 16.17 -7.91
CA LEU A 783 16.86 16.20 -6.76
C LEU A 783 15.42 16.45 -7.22
N GLN A 784 14.54 15.52 -6.86
CA GLN A 784 13.11 15.52 -7.18
C GLN A 784 12.25 15.86 -5.96
N LYS A 785 12.74 15.54 -4.76
CA LYS A 785 12.04 15.75 -3.49
C LYS A 785 12.97 16.28 -2.40
N PHE A 786 12.60 17.40 -1.80
CA PHE A 786 13.21 17.94 -0.58
C PHE A 786 12.11 18.09 0.48
N GLU A 787 12.33 17.52 1.66
CA GLU A 787 11.38 17.58 2.77
C GLU A 787 12.11 17.84 4.08
N MET A 788 11.60 18.76 4.89
CA MET A 788 12.13 19.03 6.22
C MET A 788 11.02 19.18 7.26
N SER A 789 11.28 18.70 8.48
CA SER A 789 10.39 18.91 9.62
C SER A 789 10.33 20.40 10.01
N ILE A 790 9.19 20.83 10.55
CA ILE A 790 9.01 22.15 11.20
C ILE A 790 9.98 22.41 12.37
N SER A 791 10.70 21.38 12.81
CA SER A 791 11.79 21.50 13.78
C SER A 791 13.06 22.11 13.19
N TYR A 792 13.17 22.27 11.87
CA TYR A 792 14.29 22.97 11.26
C TYR A 792 13.80 24.20 10.55
N PHE A 793 14.65 25.23 10.41
CA PHE A 793 14.32 26.38 9.56
C PHE A 793 15.56 26.92 8.86
N PHE A 794 15.35 27.58 7.72
CA PHE A 794 16.32 28.45 7.08
C PHE A 794 15.96 29.92 7.36
N PRO A 795 16.93 30.81 7.57
CA PRO A 795 16.69 32.23 7.80
C PRO A 795 16.27 32.98 6.53
N ARG A 796 16.53 32.39 5.35
CA ARG A 796 16.11 32.83 4.03
C ARG A 796 16.11 31.65 3.06
N ILE A 797 15.58 31.83 1.86
CA ILE A 797 15.64 30.80 0.81
C ILE A 797 17.10 30.42 0.44
N PRO A 798 17.47 29.12 0.46
CA PRO A 798 18.77 28.66 -0.02
C PRO A 798 18.96 28.85 -1.53
N LYS A 799 20.10 29.42 -1.95
CA LYS A 799 20.36 29.74 -3.37
C LYS A 799 20.44 28.52 -4.29
N TRP A 800 20.86 27.38 -3.76
CA TRP A 800 20.97 26.16 -4.55
C TRP A 800 19.59 25.63 -5.03
N ILE A 801 18.48 26.03 -4.38
CA ILE A 801 17.11 25.64 -4.80
C ILE A 801 16.76 26.22 -6.16
N GLU A 802 17.19 27.45 -6.46
CA GLU A 802 16.91 28.14 -7.73
C GLU A 802 17.36 27.32 -8.95
N SER A 803 18.39 26.50 -8.79
CA SER A 803 18.99 25.70 -9.86
C SER A 803 18.38 24.29 -10.05
N LEU A 804 17.34 23.92 -9.28
CA LEU A 804 16.80 22.56 -9.26
C LEU A 804 15.68 22.35 -10.28
N GLU A 805 16.04 22.01 -11.51
CA GLU A 805 15.09 21.82 -12.62
C GLU A 805 14.10 20.66 -12.42
N TYR A 806 14.50 19.60 -11.71
CA TYR A 806 13.69 18.39 -11.51
C TYR A 806 12.90 18.37 -10.20
N LEU A 807 13.00 19.42 -9.38
CA LEU A 807 12.33 19.46 -8.08
C LEU A 807 10.82 19.52 -8.25
N SER A 808 10.15 18.46 -7.81
CA SER A 808 8.69 18.28 -7.94
C SER A 808 7.95 18.41 -6.61
N TYR A 809 8.64 18.13 -5.51
CA TYR A 809 8.12 18.23 -4.15
C TYR A 809 9.10 19.03 -3.29
N LEU A 810 8.58 20.11 -2.71
CA LEU A 810 9.31 20.92 -1.75
C LEU A 810 8.47 21.10 -0.49
N ASP A 811 8.99 20.65 0.64
CA ASP A 811 8.51 20.99 1.98
C ASP A 811 9.66 21.68 2.73
N ILE A 812 9.49 22.97 3.02
CA ILE A 812 10.54 23.84 3.55
C ILE A 812 10.00 24.81 4.61
N TYR A 813 10.78 25.02 5.67
CA TYR A 813 10.51 26.05 6.66
C TYR A 813 11.51 27.21 6.48
N ILE A 814 11.00 28.38 6.11
CA ILE A 814 11.77 29.62 5.98
C ILE A 814 11.23 30.65 6.98
N ASN A 815 12.10 31.28 7.76
CA ASN A 815 11.69 32.24 8.77
C ASN A 815 12.60 33.48 8.87
N PRO A 816 12.10 34.70 8.56
CA PRO A 816 10.78 34.99 8.00
C PRO A 816 10.69 34.63 6.52
N VAL A 817 9.47 34.38 6.02
CA VAL A 817 9.22 34.19 4.58
C VAL A 817 8.92 35.53 3.89
N ASP A 818 9.49 35.76 2.70
CA ASP A 818 9.33 36.99 1.94
C ASP A 818 8.80 36.79 0.50
N GLU A 819 8.50 37.89 -0.19
CA GLU A 819 8.06 37.85 -1.60
C GLU A 819 9.14 37.30 -2.54
N GLU A 820 10.43 37.59 -2.29
CA GLU A 820 11.55 37.06 -3.07
C GLU A 820 11.58 35.52 -3.04
N THR A 821 11.30 34.91 -1.89
CA THR A 821 11.17 33.47 -1.74
C THR A 821 10.13 32.89 -2.70
N PHE A 822 8.94 33.48 -2.78
CA PHE A 822 7.90 33.00 -3.69
C PHE A 822 8.25 33.24 -5.16
N GLN A 823 8.95 34.32 -5.49
CA GLN A 823 9.42 34.58 -6.85
C GLN A 823 10.42 33.52 -7.32
N ILE A 824 11.37 33.13 -6.47
CA ILE A 824 12.34 32.07 -6.77
C ILE A 824 11.63 30.73 -6.95
N LEU A 825 10.74 30.37 -6.02
CA LEU A 825 9.99 29.11 -6.08
C LEU A 825 9.03 29.05 -7.27
N ALA A 826 8.43 30.18 -7.64
CA ALA A 826 7.56 30.30 -8.81
C ALA A 826 8.28 30.03 -10.12
N GLY A 827 9.61 30.26 -10.17
CA GLY A 827 10.46 29.99 -11.32
C GLY A 827 10.80 28.51 -11.54
N LEU A 828 10.50 27.62 -10.58
CA LEU A 828 10.82 26.20 -10.70
C LEU A 828 9.90 25.49 -11.71
N PRO A 829 10.44 24.88 -12.77
CA PRO A 829 9.64 24.40 -13.91
C PRO A 829 8.85 23.13 -13.61
N SER A 830 9.35 22.29 -12.70
CA SER A 830 8.79 20.96 -12.40
C SER A 830 8.04 20.89 -11.07
N LEU A 831 7.89 22.00 -10.35
CA LEU A 831 7.30 22.01 -9.01
C LEU A 831 5.80 21.69 -9.07
N ILE A 832 5.39 20.60 -8.42
CA ILE A 832 4.00 20.11 -8.38
C ILE A 832 3.41 20.30 -6.98
N PHE A 833 4.21 20.09 -5.94
CA PHE A 833 3.82 20.24 -4.54
C PHE A 833 4.74 21.21 -3.81
N LEU A 834 4.14 22.17 -3.10
CA LEU A 834 4.84 23.11 -2.24
C LEU A 834 4.17 23.15 -0.86
N TRP A 835 4.92 22.79 0.17
CA TRP A 835 4.62 23.15 1.55
C TRP A 835 5.66 24.16 2.03
N ILE A 836 5.21 25.35 2.39
CA ILE A 836 6.06 26.36 3.00
C ILE A 836 5.54 26.72 4.39
N SER A 837 6.38 26.47 5.39
CA SER A 837 6.13 26.85 6.77
C SER A 837 6.92 28.10 7.12
N SER A 838 6.34 28.97 7.93
CA SER A 838 7.02 30.14 8.48
C SER A 838 6.46 30.53 9.85
N ARG A 839 7.24 31.23 10.67
CA ARG A 839 6.70 31.89 11.86
C ARG A 839 6.11 33.25 11.49
N ALA A 840 6.83 34.04 10.69
CA ALA A 840 6.41 35.38 10.28
C ALA A 840 6.63 35.62 8.79
N ALA A 841 5.79 36.47 8.18
CA ALA A 841 5.90 36.88 6.78
C ALA A 841 6.30 38.36 6.63
N THR A 842 7.08 38.67 5.58
CA THR A 842 7.52 40.02 5.22
C THR A 842 7.20 40.34 3.76
N PRO A 843 6.53 41.46 3.43
CA PRO A 843 6.08 42.51 4.33
C PRO A 843 4.88 42.08 5.18
N LYS A 844 4.73 42.66 6.39
CA LYS A 844 3.60 42.39 7.31
C LYS A 844 2.22 42.70 6.69
N LYS A 845 2.17 43.37 5.54
CA LYS A 845 0.94 43.77 4.82
C LYS A 845 0.37 42.67 3.92
N GLY A 846 1.06 41.54 3.73
CA GLY A 846 0.55 40.35 3.02
C GLY A 846 1.50 39.89 1.93
N LEU A 847 1.34 38.63 1.49
CA LEU A 847 2.14 38.04 0.41
C LEU A 847 1.33 38.03 -0.88
N ILE A 848 1.81 38.74 -1.90
CA ILE A 848 1.15 38.81 -3.21
C ILE A 848 1.78 37.77 -4.14
N ILE A 849 0.96 36.91 -4.74
CA ILE A 849 1.38 35.99 -5.79
C ILE A 849 1.00 36.57 -7.15
N SER A 850 2.02 36.96 -7.90
CA SER A 850 1.87 37.64 -9.20
C SER A 850 1.49 36.70 -10.35
N TYR A 851 1.04 37.30 -11.46
CA TYR A 851 0.77 36.63 -12.74
C TYR A 851 1.93 35.73 -13.22
N ASN A 852 1.61 34.58 -13.81
CA ASN A 852 2.54 33.59 -14.39
C ASN A 852 3.48 32.83 -13.43
N GLY A 853 3.37 32.98 -12.11
CA GLY A 853 4.07 32.11 -11.18
C GLY A 853 3.51 30.68 -11.12
N PHE A 854 4.37 29.69 -10.85
CA PHE A 854 3.96 28.30 -10.53
C PHE A 854 3.13 27.59 -11.62
N GLN A 855 3.72 27.39 -12.80
CA GLN A 855 3.04 26.83 -13.99
C GLN A 855 2.60 25.35 -13.88
N CYS A 856 3.23 24.60 -12.97
CA CYS A 856 2.99 23.15 -12.78
C CYS A 856 2.41 22.81 -11.40
N LEU A 857 2.30 23.79 -10.50
CA LEU A 857 1.91 23.56 -9.12
C LEU A 857 0.46 23.10 -9.04
N ARG A 858 0.23 22.00 -8.32
CA ARG A 858 -1.08 21.38 -8.09
C ARG A 858 -1.52 21.48 -6.64
N GLU A 859 -0.59 21.45 -5.70
CA GLU A 859 -0.89 21.54 -4.27
C GLU A 859 0.01 22.59 -3.61
N LEU A 860 -0.62 23.54 -2.90
CA LEU A 860 0.07 24.56 -2.10
C LEU A 860 -0.44 24.51 -0.66
N TYR A 861 0.46 24.23 0.28
CA TYR A 861 0.22 24.36 1.71
C TYR A 861 1.12 25.45 2.27
N PHE A 862 0.50 26.52 2.74
CA PHE A 862 1.18 27.58 3.45
C PHE A 862 0.81 27.48 4.93
N THR A 863 1.77 27.60 5.83
CA THR A 863 1.52 27.72 7.27
C THR A 863 2.34 28.89 7.82
N CYS A 864 1.66 29.86 8.43
CA CYS A 864 2.29 31.06 8.97
C CYS A 864 1.51 31.56 10.18
N TRP A 865 2.18 31.65 11.33
CA TRP A 865 1.54 31.94 12.61
C TRP A 865 1.40 33.45 12.90
N GLU A 866 2.30 34.29 12.38
CA GLU A 866 2.36 35.73 12.65
C GLU A 866 2.15 36.59 11.38
N SER A 867 1.38 36.12 10.40
CA SER A 867 0.97 36.91 9.23
C SER A 867 -0.31 37.70 9.52
N LYS A 868 -0.38 38.99 9.17
CA LYS A 868 -1.58 39.83 9.43
C LYS A 868 -2.68 39.71 8.37
N THR A 869 -2.35 39.40 7.12
CA THR A 869 -3.28 39.50 5.97
C THR A 869 -3.36 38.23 5.13
N GLY A 870 -2.50 37.24 5.40
CA GLY A 870 -2.44 36.01 4.61
C GLY A 870 -1.87 36.24 3.19
N MET A 871 -2.32 35.42 2.24
CA MET A 871 -1.89 35.46 0.83
C MET A 871 -2.97 36.08 -0.06
N MET A 872 -2.54 36.85 -1.07
CA MET A 872 -3.38 37.43 -2.13
C MET A 872 -2.96 36.87 -3.49
N PHE A 873 -3.93 36.44 -4.30
CA PHE A 873 -3.69 35.83 -5.61
C PHE A 873 -4.13 36.76 -6.76
N GLU A 874 -3.23 37.13 -7.65
CA GLU A 874 -3.58 37.91 -8.84
C GLU A 874 -4.25 37.04 -9.93
N ALA A 875 -4.99 37.68 -10.83
CA ALA A 875 -5.58 37.01 -11.99
C ALA A 875 -4.50 36.26 -12.80
N GLY A 876 -4.69 34.96 -13.03
CA GLY A 876 -3.75 34.10 -13.76
C GLY A 876 -2.62 33.50 -12.92
N ALA A 877 -2.63 33.69 -11.59
CA ALA A 877 -1.75 32.96 -10.68
C ALA A 877 -2.08 31.45 -10.65
N MET A 878 -1.04 30.61 -10.58
CA MET A 878 -1.14 29.15 -10.33
C MET A 878 -2.21 28.41 -11.17
N PRO A 879 -2.09 28.40 -12.51
CA PRO A 879 -3.18 27.97 -13.40
C PRO A 879 -3.63 26.51 -13.24
N LYS A 880 -2.79 25.64 -12.64
CA LYS A 880 -3.06 24.21 -12.44
C LYS A 880 -3.30 23.82 -10.97
N LEU A 881 -3.45 24.79 -10.07
CA LEU A 881 -3.62 24.55 -8.65
C LEU A 881 -4.95 23.83 -8.38
N GLU A 882 -4.89 22.65 -7.77
CA GLU A 882 -6.05 21.82 -7.44
C GLU A 882 -6.37 21.83 -5.94
N LYS A 883 -5.34 21.97 -5.08
CA LYS A 883 -5.51 22.03 -3.62
C LYS A 883 -4.77 23.21 -3.01
N LEU A 884 -5.46 23.96 -2.15
CA LEU A 884 -4.91 25.10 -1.42
C LEU A 884 -5.20 24.97 0.07
N ARG A 885 -4.16 25.07 0.90
CA ARG A 885 -4.27 25.27 2.36
C ARG A 885 -3.57 26.57 2.74
N VAL A 886 -4.31 27.50 3.32
CA VAL A 886 -3.79 28.85 3.65
C VAL A 886 -4.33 29.37 4.99
N PRO A 887 -3.47 30.01 5.80
CA PRO A 887 -3.87 30.66 7.03
C PRO A 887 -4.20 32.14 6.81
N TYR A 888 -5.23 32.61 7.51
CA TYR A 888 -5.58 34.01 7.63
C TYR A 888 -5.75 34.38 9.11
N ASN A 889 -5.19 35.53 9.50
CA ASN A 889 -5.37 36.05 10.86
C ASN A 889 -6.59 36.96 10.88
N ALA A 890 -7.51 36.70 11.82
CA ALA A 890 -8.72 37.49 11.96
C ALA A 890 -8.50 38.81 12.69
N CYS A 891 -7.43 38.94 13.49
CA CYS A 891 -7.16 40.14 14.29
C CYS A 891 -6.86 41.35 13.40
N ASP A 892 -7.53 42.48 13.68
CA ASP A 892 -7.42 43.76 12.95
C ASP A 892 -7.81 43.70 11.46
N ILE A 893 -8.43 42.62 10.98
CA ILE A 893 -8.73 42.43 9.54
C ILE A 893 -9.69 43.51 9.00
N CYS A 894 -10.57 44.04 9.84
CA CYS A 894 -11.50 45.12 9.49
C CYS A 894 -10.82 46.50 9.36
N SER A 895 -9.58 46.64 9.80
CA SER A 895 -8.78 47.87 9.72
C SER A 895 -7.99 47.99 8.40
N LEU A 896 -8.08 46.99 7.51
CA LEU A 896 -7.38 46.96 6.24
C LEU A 896 -8.10 47.79 5.17
N ASN A 897 -7.45 48.87 4.72
CA ASN A 897 -7.96 49.82 3.71
C ASN A 897 -8.21 49.22 2.29
N GLY A 898 -7.96 47.92 2.06
CA GLY A 898 -7.98 47.27 0.74
C GLY A 898 -9.18 46.34 0.46
N GLY A 899 -10.09 46.17 1.41
CA GLY A 899 -11.18 45.17 1.31
C GLY A 899 -10.69 43.73 1.54
N MET A 900 -11.59 42.82 1.90
CA MET A 900 -11.30 41.39 2.10
C MET A 900 -11.29 40.61 0.78
N ASP A 901 -10.59 41.13 -0.23
CA ASP A 901 -10.40 40.44 -1.49
C ASP A 901 -9.03 39.75 -1.52
N PHE A 902 -9.03 38.45 -1.31
CA PHE A 902 -7.83 37.60 -1.33
C PHE A 902 -7.51 37.06 -2.73
N GLY A 903 -8.35 37.35 -3.74
CA GLY A 903 -8.14 36.88 -5.11
C GLY A 903 -8.35 35.36 -5.31
N ILE A 904 -8.97 34.68 -4.34
CA ILE A 904 -9.24 33.23 -4.40
C ILE A 904 -10.07 32.87 -5.64
N GLN A 905 -10.97 33.76 -6.05
CA GLN A 905 -11.80 33.64 -7.26
C GLN A 905 -11.00 33.52 -8.57
N HIS A 906 -9.70 33.84 -8.56
CA HIS A 906 -8.84 33.74 -9.73
C HIS A 906 -8.24 32.33 -9.94
N LEU A 907 -8.42 31.41 -8.98
CA LEU A 907 -7.86 30.05 -8.99
C LEU A 907 -8.78 29.04 -9.71
N CYS A 908 -8.95 29.19 -11.02
CA CYS A 908 -9.96 28.46 -11.80
C CYS A 908 -9.89 26.91 -11.77
N SER A 909 -8.74 26.33 -11.42
CA SER A 909 -8.53 24.87 -11.37
C SER A 909 -8.74 24.26 -9.98
N LEU A 910 -9.07 25.08 -8.98
CA LEU A 910 -9.13 24.69 -7.58
C LEU A 910 -10.29 23.73 -7.31
N LYS A 911 -10.00 22.60 -6.67
CA LYS A 911 -10.96 21.56 -6.29
C LYS A 911 -11.13 21.43 -4.78
N HIS A 912 -10.08 21.74 -4.02
CA HIS A 912 -10.09 21.70 -2.56
C HIS A 912 -9.48 22.97 -1.98
N LEU A 913 -10.24 23.65 -1.13
CA LEU A 913 -9.82 24.84 -0.41
C LEU A 913 -9.96 24.60 1.10
N HIS A 914 -8.84 24.57 1.81
CA HIS A 914 -8.78 24.52 3.27
C HIS A 914 -8.25 25.84 3.82
N VAL A 915 -9.05 26.50 4.64
CA VAL A 915 -8.70 27.80 5.22
C VAL A 915 -8.56 27.67 6.72
N GLU A 916 -7.43 28.16 7.24
CA GLU A 916 -7.14 28.19 8.66
C GLU A 916 -7.28 29.61 9.21
N ILE A 917 -8.29 29.85 10.03
CA ILE A 917 -8.52 31.16 10.65
C ILE A 917 -7.86 31.18 12.02
N ILE A 918 -6.85 32.01 12.19
CA ILE A 918 -6.19 32.26 13.48
C ILE A 918 -6.99 33.32 14.22
N CYS A 919 -7.62 32.94 15.34
CA CYS A 919 -8.56 33.79 16.08
C CYS A 919 -7.92 34.56 17.25
N ARG A 920 -6.64 34.28 17.55
CA ARG A 920 -5.89 34.94 18.63
C ARG A 920 -6.01 36.46 18.57
N GLY A 921 -6.63 37.07 19.58
CA GLY A 921 -6.78 38.52 19.71
C GLY A 921 -7.77 39.15 18.74
N ALA A 922 -8.57 38.35 18.02
CA ALA A 922 -9.60 38.83 17.12
C ALA A 922 -10.95 38.98 17.84
N LYS A 923 -11.80 39.90 17.36
CA LYS A 923 -13.21 39.96 17.77
C LYS A 923 -14.02 38.91 17.00
N LEU A 924 -15.09 38.38 17.60
CA LEU A 924 -15.95 37.38 16.94
C LEU A 924 -16.48 37.89 15.58
N GLN A 925 -16.85 39.17 15.51
CA GLN A 925 -17.31 39.82 14.27
C GLN A 925 -16.25 39.81 13.16
N GLU A 926 -14.97 39.94 13.51
CA GLU A 926 -13.86 39.93 12.55
C GLU A 926 -13.65 38.52 11.98
N VAL A 927 -13.73 37.50 12.85
CA VAL A 927 -13.67 36.08 12.46
C VAL A 927 -14.81 35.74 11.50
N GLU A 928 -16.04 36.14 11.84
CA GLU A 928 -17.23 35.90 11.00
C GLU A 928 -17.16 36.67 9.67
N ALA A 929 -16.69 37.92 9.68
CA ALA A 929 -16.52 38.72 8.47
C ALA A 929 -15.51 38.09 7.51
N LEU A 930 -14.37 37.63 8.03
CA LEU A 930 -13.34 36.93 7.26
C LEU A 930 -13.86 35.62 6.66
N GLU A 931 -14.54 34.80 7.47
CA GLU A 931 -15.11 33.54 7.01
C GLU A 931 -16.16 33.75 5.91
N ASN A 932 -17.01 34.77 6.06
CA ASN A 932 -18.02 35.12 5.06
C ASN A 932 -17.40 35.65 3.76
N ALA A 933 -16.36 36.48 3.84
CA ALA A 933 -15.66 36.98 2.67
C ALA A 933 -15.02 35.83 1.86
N ILE A 934 -14.35 34.90 2.54
CA ILE A 934 -13.73 33.73 1.92
C ILE A 934 -14.79 32.80 1.33
N LYS A 935 -15.89 32.54 2.04
CA LYS A 935 -17.04 31.76 1.51
C LYS A 935 -17.60 32.38 0.23
N SER A 936 -17.75 33.70 0.20
CA SER A 936 -18.24 34.41 -0.98
C SER A 936 -17.29 34.27 -2.17
N ALA A 937 -15.97 34.36 -1.94
CA ALA A 937 -14.97 34.18 -3.01
C ALA A 937 -14.92 32.73 -3.51
N ALA A 938 -14.97 31.76 -2.60
CA ALA A 938 -15.00 30.33 -2.91
C ALA A 938 -16.23 29.94 -3.75
N GLY A 939 -17.39 30.56 -3.47
CA GLY A 939 -18.63 30.34 -4.22
C GLY A 939 -18.58 30.76 -5.70
N LEU A 940 -17.55 31.49 -6.14
CA LEU A 940 -17.38 31.93 -7.53
C LEU A 940 -16.59 30.95 -8.42
N LEU A 941 -15.94 29.92 -7.84
CA LEU A 941 -15.00 29.06 -8.57
C LEU A 941 -15.67 27.86 -9.27
N SER A 942 -16.47 27.07 -8.55
CA SER A 942 -17.16 25.88 -9.07
C SER A 942 -18.14 25.31 -8.04
N ASP A 943 -19.26 24.75 -8.51
CA ASP A 943 -20.20 23.98 -7.67
C ASP A 943 -19.57 22.68 -7.12
N GLU A 944 -18.43 22.23 -7.67
CA GLU A 944 -17.71 21.01 -7.26
C GLU A 944 -16.57 21.28 -6.25
N LEU A 945 -16.36 22.53 -5.82
CA LEU A 945 -15.32 22.89 -4.84
C LEU A 945 -15.63 22.31 -3.46
N THR A 946 -14.69 21.55 -2.90
CA THR A 946 -14.72 21.18 -1.48
C THR A 946 -14.10 22.31 -0.66
N PHE A 947 -14.90 22.92 0.22
CA PHE A 947 -14.50 24.06 1.04
C PHE A 947 -14.54 23.69 2.52
N GLU A 948 -13.40 23.81 3.19
CA GLU A 948 -13.21 23.51 4.61
C GLU A 948 -12.62 24.73 5.33
N VAL A 949 -13.17 25.03 6.51
CA VAL A 949 -12.65 26.10 7.39
C VAL A 949 -12.32 25.49 8.74
N SER A 950 -11.14 25.79 9.25
CA SER A 950 -10.71 25.44 10.61
C SER A 950 -10.36 26.71 11.36
N ARG A 951 -10.91 26.89 12.56
CA ARG A 951 -10.56 27.99 13.45
C ARG A 951 -9.55 27.50 14.48
N TRP A 952 -8.52 28.29 14.71
CA TRP A 952 -7.46 28.06 15.69
C TRP A 952 -7.49 29.17 16.75
N ASP A 953 -7.08 28.83 17.97
CA ASP A 953 -7.05 29.75 19.12
C ASP A 953 -8.43 30.40 19.41
N GLU A 954 -9.53 29.66 19.24
CA GLU A 954 -10.90 30.15 19.51
C GLU A 954 -11.09 30.63 20.96
N GLU A 955 -10.39 30.00 21.90
CA GLU A 955 -10.39 30.36 23.33
C GLU A 955 -9.79 31.76 23.58
N GLU A 956 -9.10 32.34 22.60
CA GLU A 956 -8.45 33.65 22.65
C GLU A 956 -9.21 34.74 21.86
N ILE A 957 -10.48 34.50 21.52
CA ILE A 957 -11.39 35.50 20.94
C ILE A 957 -11.77 36.52 22.02
N ILE A 958 -11.70 37.80 21.69
CA ILE A 958 -12.06 38.88 22.61
C ILE A 958 -13.59 39.00 22.62
N ASP A 959 -14.21 38.66 23.76
CA ASP A 959 -15.64 38.82 24.00
C ASP A 959 -15.96 40.28 24.36
N MET A 960 -16.96 40.85 23.67
CA MET A 960 -17.37 42.26 23.81
C MET A 960 -18.02 42.60 25.18
N ASP A 961 -18.16 41.62 26.08
CA ASP A 961 -18.84 41.79 27.37
C ASP A 961 -17.92 42.14 28.55
N GLN A 962 -16.60 42.27 28.36
CA GLN A 962 -15.67 42.63 29.44
C GLN A 962 -15.07 44.06 29.37
N GLU A 963 -15.28 44.82 28.29
CA GLU A 963 -14.76 46.20 28.18
C GLU A 963 -15.70 47.30 28.72
N LEU A 964 -16.81 46.95 29.38
CA LEU A 964 -17.71 47.94 30.01
C LEU A 964 -17.58 48.02 31.56
N ALA A 965 -16.53 47.46 32.16
CA ALA A 965 -16.38 47.41 33.61
C ALA A 965 -15.07 48.00 34.17
N GLU A 966 -14.29 48.78 33.40
CA GLU A 966 -13.04 49.41 33.89
C GLU A 966 -12.95 50.93 33.74
N ASP A 967 -14.09 51.63 33.57
CA ASP A 967 -14.12 53.12 33.55
C ASP A 967 -14.73 53.77 34.82
N ASP A 968 -15.00 53.02 35.89
CA ASP A 968 -15.67 53.53 37.11
C ASP A 968 -14.88 53.27 38.42
N PHE A 969 -13.54 53.34 38.38
CA PHE A 969 -12.72 53.38 39.61
C PHE A 969 -11.59 54.41 39.51
N ASP A 970 -11.94 55.67 39.25
CA ASP A 970 -11.08 56.81 39.58
C ASP A 970 -11.93 57.98 40.11
N THR A 971 -12.53 57.78 41.28
CA THR A 971 -12.89 58.85 42.23
C THR A 971 -13.32 58.24 43.56
N ILE A 972 -12.42 58.21 44.54
CA ILE A 972 -12.59 58.65 45.95
C ILE A 972 -11.42 58.09 46.80
N ASN A 973 -10.67 59.05 47.35
CA ASN A 973 -9.62 59.02 48.39
C ASN A 973 -8.21 58.55 48.04
#